data_AF-A0A1Z4LK24-F1
#
_entry.id   AF-A0A1Z4LK24-F1
#
_cell.length_a   1.000
_cell.length_b   1.000
_cell.length_c   1.000
_cell.angle_alpha   90.00
_cell.angle_beta   90.00
_cell.angle_gamma   90.00
#
_symmetry.space_group_name_H-M   'P 1'
#
loop_
_entity.id
_entity.type
_entity.pdbx_description
1 polymer ?
#
loop_
_entity_poly.entity_id
_entity_poly.type
_entity_poly.pdbx_seq_one_letter_code
_entity_poly.pdbx_strand_id
1 'polypeptide(L)'
;MLKKFPKTVSKVPKAVVKAYLKRYPAKLRLSRFNKLKKYAWMQSMWVEIRDELFPEETSTTEESSIVVAKPVLLPPAAGVQLFNSPYGRYSCTQGNPLNCDNSVITEEEFESACSVCGFPKLLPVKSLIKGQLGTYRIEQHIGRRGIGFQYAATQLGVNQPVVIKEYLLPERYFNAEEITQRKQGFKSLAGFSLADGRIQDLRCLQPLEAIVDEIQPRCYLIMDERGGSATLNRYLSLGAFSPLQVRAILQMVLQSLEFLHGQKFRLPSGKIIDGLVHGNLSLDSLVLIGNWEPGADIESTDFFVYLCDLAIWEQLFQPLTVESKIQRGSQDLVALGYIAFYLLAGKVVTDSGQALDPKIENHWNCLDLDLKHFILRLMELEVPFENAEIARQELLRLPKVEFISSNFLPEEVKLLPPAKKKYSRLLILLMSVLGLGLIGGLVWLLFAKPQSSVAESNTPVPCCLNKIKAIPNGKFTYTASAKGIWEYVFQEEDLIRKSETLEERIQTAQPTLKLNYQPSKSREEAISKVDSGAADFAIVPLIEPLPNSLKSEIIAYDGLVPIVAFSYSQRDKGLPKKLKGKITLNQLEQLYSGNINYWDEIKGPTVPVELYAPQDKEAREIFTSRILNNQQTHWGDNLMNSQVRLLSEIPMMRAVIKDFEDRQTGGIGFSSISKIVGQCSVYPLALQKKGKSPVQPLIMDNGKPINPSLDLCDRKGSYYPNIELFKTGKYPLAYPIAVVYPRDNDRSPIGEKFAQILKTREGQRLLGKTGLVTGE
;
A
#
# COMPACT_ATOMS: atom_id res chain seq x y z
N MET A 1 -1.32 -62.91 36.63
CA MET A 1 -1.60 -63.26 38.05
C MET A 1 -1.98 -62.00 38.81
N LEU A 2 -3.15 -62.03 39.48
CA LEU A 2 -3.66 -61.21 40.61
C LEU A 2 -5.19 -61.12 40.43
N LYS A 3 -5.91 -62.23 40.66
CA LYS A 3 -6.53 -62.67 41.93
C LYS A 3 -7.74 -61.82 42.37
N LYS A 4 -8.92 -62.40 42.12
CA LYS A 4 -10.14 -62.48 42.96
C LYS A 4 -10.39 -61.34 43.96
N PHE A 5 -11.40 -60.52 43.68
CA PHE A 5 -12.27 -59.97 44.72
C PHE A 5 -13.54 -60.84 44.84
N PRO A 6 -13.96 -61.22 46.07
CA PRO A 6 -15.13 -62.06 46.29
C PRO A 6 -16.44 -61.27 46.19
N LYS A 7 -17.48 -62.02 45.79
CA LYS A 7 -18.89 -61.62 45.72
C LYS A 7 -19.44 -61.33 47.12
N THR A 8 -19.52 -60.06 47.54
CA THR A 8 -20.50 -59.54 48.51
C THR A 8 -20.29 -58.03 48.72
N VAL A 9 -20.67 -57.20 47.74
CA VAL A 9 -21.08 -55.82 48.06
C VAL A 9 -22.60 -55.83 48.06
N SER A 10 -23.13 -55.73 49.27
CA SER A 10 -24.54 -55.66 49.61
C SER A 10 -25.28 -54.67 48.73
N LYS A 11 -26.43 -55.10 48.24
CA LYS A 11 -27.41 -54.34 47.45
C LYS A 11 -27.54 -52.91 47.97
N VAL A 12 -26.94 -51.93 47.28
CA VAL A 12 -27.33 -50.52 47.50
C VAL A 12 -28.80 -50.41 47.08
N PRO A 13 -29.70 -49.92 47.95
CA PRO A 13 -31.12 -49.91 47.62
C PRO A 13 -31.36 -49.00 46.40
N LYS A 14 -32.13 -49.48 45.41
CA LYS A 14 -32.45 -48.73 44.18
C LYS A 14 -32.98 -47.32 44.49
N ALA A 15 -33.70 -47.19 45.60
CA ALA A 15 -34.22 -45.93 46.13
C ALA A 15 -33.12 -44.89 46.44
N VAL A 16 -31.96 -45.31 46.99
CA VAL A 16 -30.87 -44.40 47.36
C VAL A 16 -30.21 -43.82 46.11
N VAL A 17 -29.96 -44.65 45.10
CA VAL A 17 -29.35 -44.21 43.84
C VAL A 17 -30.32 -43.33 43.05
N LYS A 18 -31.61 -43.67 43.04
CA LYS A 18 -32.67 -42.87 42.44
C LYS A 18 -32.79 -41.51 43.13
N ALA A 19 -32.81 -41.46 44.47
CA ALA A 19 -32.85 -40.21 45.23
C ALA A 19 -31.61 -39.35 45.00
N TYR A 20 -30.42 -39.96 44.95
CA TYR A 20 -29.17 -39.27 44.64
C TYR A 20 -29.21 -38.63 43.24
N LEU A 21 -29.65 -39.37 42.22
CA LEU A 21 -29.67 -38.87 40.84
C LEU A 21 -30.79 -37.84 40.60
N LYS A 22 -31.96 -38.00 41.24
CA LYS A 22 -33.07 -37.02 41.13
C LYS A 22 -32.72 -35.65 41.69
N ARG A 23 -31.74 -35.52 42.59
CA ARG A 23 -31.24 -34.22 43.09
C ARG A 23 -30.51 -33.38 42.04
N TYR A 24 -30.14 -33.95 40.89
CA TYR A 24 -29.42 -33.22 39.83
C TYR A 24 -30.34 -32.89 38.63
N PRO A 25 -30.11 -31.76 37.93
CA PRO A 25 -30.85 -31.40 36.70
C PRO A 25 -30.64 -32.41 35.56
N ALA A 26 -31.60 -32.54 34.65
CA ALA A 26 -31.67 -33.62 33.65
C ALA A 26 -30.37 -33.80 32.82
N LYS A 27 -29.77 -32.71 32.33
CA LYS A 27 -28.52 -32.76 31.53
C LYS A 27 -27.31 -33.35 32.29
N LEU A 28 -27.18 -33.03 33.58
CA LEU A 28 -26.10 -33.54 34.43
C LEU A 28 -26.41 -34.93 35.00
N ARG A 29 -27.70 -35.21 35.21
CA ARG A 29 -28.19 -36.51 35.67
C ARG A 29 -27.80 -37.63 34.71
N LEU A 30 -27.92 -37.41 33.40
CA LEU A 30 -27.56 -38.41 32.39
C LEU A 30 -26.04 -38.70 32.33
N SER A 31 -25.21 -37.66 32.43
CA SER A 31 -23.74 -37.81 32.49
C SER A 31 -23.30 -38.58 33.74
N ARG A 32 -23.86 -38.24 34.91
CA ARG A 32 -23.57 -38.97 36.15
C ARG A 32 -24.14 -40.39 36.15
N PHE A 33 -25.33 -40.59 35.59
CA PHE A 33 -25.90 -41.92 35.36
C PHE A 33 -24.95 -42.79 34.51
N ASN A 34 -24.42 -42.25 33.40
CA ASN A 34 -23.47 -42.96 32.54
C ASN A 34 -22.13 -43.23 33.24
N LYS A 35 -21.68 -42.35 34.14
CA LYS A 35 -20.47 -42.57 34.94
C LYS A 35 -20.64 -43.69 35.95
N LEU A 36 -21.82 -43.79 36.58
CA LEU A 36 -22.16 -44.87 37.52
C LEU A 36 -22.46 -46.21 36.83
N LYS A 37 -22.89 -46.18 35.56
CA LYS A 37 -23.12 -47.37 34.72
C LYS A 37 -21.86 -48.22 34.48
N LYS A 38 -20.66 -47.65 34.70
CA LYS A 38 -19.37 -48.35 34.55
C LYS A 38 -19.16 -49.45 35.60
N TYR A 39 -19.91 -49.46 36.70
CA TYR A 39 -19.80 -50.49 37.73
C TYR A 39 -20.75 -51.66 37.46
N ALA A 40 -20.17 -52.83 37.15
CA ALA A 40 -20.89 -54.01 36.67
C ALA A 40 -21.96 -54.55 37.64
N TRP A 41 -21.76 -54.42 38.96
CA TRP A 41 -22.68 -54.95 39.98
C TRP A 41 -24.04 -54.22 40.05
N MET A 42 -24.17 -53.08 39.38
CA MET A 42 -25.42 -52.30 39.34
C MET A 42 -26.21 -52.47 38.02
N GLN A 43 -25.75 -53.30 37.08
CA GLN A 43 -26.34 -53.43 35.74
C GLN A 43 -27.82 -53.81 35.73
N SER A 44 -28.24 -54.76 36.58
CA SER A 44 -29.66 -55.18 36.67
C SER A 44 -30.58 -54.13 37.27
N MET A 45 -30.03 -53.19 38.05
CA MET A 45 -30.78 -52.07 38.61
C MET A 45 -30.99 -50.95 37.58
N TRP A 46 -30.04 -50.74 36.65
CA TRP A 46 -30.07 -49.62 35.73
C TRP A 46 -31.17 -49.66 34.70
N VAL A 47 -31.56 -50.85 34.25
CA VAL A 47 -32.62 -51.01 33.25
C VAL A 47 -33.97 -50.56 33.82
N GLU A 48 -34.26 -50.93 35.07
CA GLU A 48 -35.54 -50.57 35.72
C GLU A 48 -35.66 -49.09 36.08
N ILE A 49 -34.61 -48.45 36.62
CA ILE A 49 -34.71 -47.04 37.06
C ILE A 49 -34.49 -46.03 35.95
N ARG A 50 -34.06 -46.46 34.75
CA ARG A 50 -33.77 -45.54 33.63
C ARG A 50 -35.03 -44.84 33.16
N ASP A 51 -36.07 -45.62 32.88
CA ASP A 51 -37.31 -45.09 32.28
C ASP A 51 -38.08 -44.21 33.29
N GLU A 52 -37.91 -44.46 34.59
CA GLU A 52 -38.44 -43.60 35.65
C GLU A 52 -37.60 -42.33 35.93
N LEU A 53 -36.31 -42.33 35.60
CA LEU A 53 -35.42 -41.16 35.75
C LEU A 53 -35.45 -40.24 34.52
N PHE A 54 -35.81 -40.82 33.37
CA PHE A 54 -35.81 -40.22 32.04
C PHE A 54 -37.02 -40.74 31.23
N PRO A 55 -38.26 -40.39 31.58
CA PRO A 55 -39.42 -40.79 30.78
C PRO A 55 -39.33 -40.19 29.38
N GLU A 56 -39.57 -40.99 28.35
CA GLU A 56 -39.60 -40.53 26.96
C GLU A 56 -40.92 -39.80 26.69
N GLU A 57 -40.85 -38.50 26.36
CA GLU A 57 -42.02 -37.69 26.04
C GLU A 57 -42.60 -38.10 24.68
N THR A 58 -43.84 -38.58 24.68
CA THR A 58 -44.62 -38.88 23.49
C THR A 58 -45.19 -37.59 22.91
N SER A 59 -44.92 -37.34 21.62
CA SER A 59 -45.36 -36.15 20.90
C SER A 59 -46.87 -36.17 20.67
N THR A 60 -47.58 -35.24 21.29
CA THR A 60 -48.87 -34.76 20.78
C THR A 60 -48.76 -33.26 20.51
N THR A 61 -49.19 -32.93 19.30
CA THR A 61 -49.26 -31.61 18.70
C THR A 61 -50.19 -30.72 19.51
N GLU A 62 -49.69 -29.60 20.02
CA GLU A 62 -50.46 -28.36 20.14
C GLU A 62 -49.50 -27.18 20.37
N GLU A 63 -49.82 -26.08 19.69
CA GLU A 63 -49.02 -24.89 19.52
C GLU A 63 -48.75 -24.17 20.85
N SER A 64 -47.49 -24.06 21.23
CA SER A 64 -47.01 -23.05 22.17
C SER A 64 -45.48 -23.01 22.13
N SER A 65 -45.00 -21.98 21.43
CA SER A 65 -43.62 -21.56 21.26
C SER A 65 -42.77 -21.57 22.54
N ILE A 66 -41.81 -22.50 22.64
CA ILE A 66 -40.50 -22.23 23.25
C ILE A 66 -39.44 -22.88 22.35
N VAL A 67 -38.91 -22.08 21.43
CA VAL A 67 -37.77 -22.43 20.59
C VAL A 67 -36.55 -22.60 21.50
N VAL A 68 -36.20 -23.85 21.81
CA VAL A 68 -34.84 -24.18 22.23
C VAL A 68 -33.96 -23.88 21.02
N ALA A 69 -33.23 -22.76 21.08
CA ALA A 69 -32.39 -22.29 19.99
C ALA A 69 -31.46 -23.42 19.52
N LYS A 70 -31.63 -23.82 18.25
CA LYS A 70 -30.55 -24.45 17.48
C LYS A 70 -29.28 -23.61 17.71
N PRO A 71 -28.10 -24.22 17.89
CA PRO A 71 -26.85 -23.45 17.83
C PRO A 71 -26.88 -22.70 16.49
N VAL A 72 -26.81 -21.37 16.57
CA VAL A 72 -26.92 -20.47 15.42
C VAL A 72 -25.80 -20.83 14.46
N LEU A 73 -26.15 -21.42 13.32
CA LEU A 73 -25.26 -21.53 12.17
C LEU A 73 -25.10 -20.11 11.64
N LEU A 74 -23.97 -19.47 11.94
CA LEU A 74 -23.58 -18.22 11.28
C LEU A 74 -23.59 -18.46 9.76
N PRO A 75 -23.97 -17.48 8.93
CA PRO A 75 -23.77 -17.63 7.50
C PRO A 75 -22.27 -17.91 7.25
N PRO A 76 -21.92 -18.99 6.51
CA PRO A 76 -20.53 -19.29 6.17
C PRO A 76 -19.88 -18.22 5.26
N ALA A 77 -20.65 -17.24 4.80
CA ALA A 77 -20.21 -16.14 3.97
C ALA A 77 -19.34 -15.16 4.79
N ALA A 78 -18.16 -14.84 4.25
CA ALA A 78 -17.03 -14.09 4.83
C ALA A 78 -16.09 -14.86 5.79
N GLY A 79 -16.23 -16.19 5.92
CA GLY A 79 -15.15 -17.04 6.46
C GLY A 79 -14.79 -16.81 7.93
N VAL A 80 -15.71 -16.27 8.74
CA VAL A 80 -15.58 -16.27 10.21
C VAL A 80 -15.78 -17.70 10.71
N GLN A 81 -14.78 -18.56 10.50
CA GLN A 81 -14.76 -19.89 11.08
C GLN A 81 -14.41 -19.75 12.56
N LEU A 82 -15.42 -19.62 13.42
CA LEU A 82 -15.24 -19.85 14.85
C LEU A 82 -14.78 -21.30 15.06
N PHE A 83 -13.48 -21.46 15.28
CA PHE A 83 -12.80 -22.50 16.05
C PHE A 83 -13.07 -23.98 15.77
N ASN A 84 -13.94 -24.35 14.82
CA ASN A 84 -14.22 -25.74 14.50
C ASN A 84 -13.12 -26.27 13.56
N SER A 85 -12.24 -27.09 14.12
CA SER A 85 -11.23 -27.77 13.32
C SER A 85 -11.88 -28.64 12.25
N PRO A 86 -11.40 -28.61 10.99
CA PRO A 86 -11.78 -29.62 10.01
C PRO A 86 -11.32 -31.03 10.46
N TYR A 87 -10.39 -31.11 11.42
CA TYR A 87 -9.76 -32.34 11.89
C TYR A 87 -10.35 -32.90 13.19
N GLY A 88 -11.67 -32.83 13.38
CA GLY A 88 -12.38 -33.33 14.57
C GLY A 88 -12.17 -34.82 14.96
N ARG A 89 -11.61 -35.69 14.10
CA ARG A 89 -11.19 -37.06 14.44
C ARG A 89 -9.93 -37.09 15.33
N TYR A 90 -9.28 -35.95 15.52
CA TYR A 90 -8.17 -35.79 16.47
C TYR A 90 -8.70 -35.14 17.75
N SER A 91 -8.77 -35.92 18.83
CA SER A 91 -9.22 -35.46 20.15
C SER A 91 -8.14 -34.60 20.83
N CYS A 92 -7.99 -33.35 20.39
CA CYS A 92 -7.09 -32.38 20.99
C CYS A 92 -7.67 -31.83 22.31
N THR A 93 -6.83 -31.66 23.32
CA THR A 93 -7.23 -31.05 24.61
C THR A 93 -7.66 -29.59 24.46
N GLN A 94 -7.17 -28.90 23.43
CA GLN A 94 -7.56 -27.52 23.06
C GLN A 94 -8.77 -27.46 22.10
N GLY A 95 -9.42 -28.59 21.82
CA GLY A 95 -10.58 -28.68 20.91
C GLY A 95 -10.23 -28.60 19.42
N ASN A 96 -9.19 -27.87 19.03
CA ASN A 96 -8.70 -27.78 17.66
C ASN A 96 -7.19 -28.15 17.58
N PRO A 97 -6.81 -29.26 16.92
CA PRO A 97 -5.40 -29.64 16.77
C PRO A 97 -4.54 -28.60 16.05
N LEU A 98 -5.12 -27.73 15.21
CA LEU A 98 -4.38 -26.64 14.54
C LEU A 98 -4.06 -25.45 15.46
N ASN A 99 -4.62 -25.40 16.67
CA ASN A 99 -4.39 -24.35 17.67
C ASN A 99 -3.67 -24.91 18.91
N CYS A 100 -2.95 -26.03 18.77
CA CYS A 100 -2.33 -26.70 19.91
C CYS A 100 -0.96 -26.11 20.23
N ASP A 101 -0.84 -25.37 21.35
CA ASP A 101 0.41 -24.75 21.81
C ASP A 101 1.48 -25.78 22.27
N ASN A 102 1.08 -27.02 22.54
CA ASN A 102 2.00 -28.12 22.90
C ASN A 102 2.83 -28.66 21.71
N SER A 103 2.92 -27.91 20.61
CA SER A 103 3.59 -28.28 19.36
C SER A 103 4.95 -27.60 19.17
N VAL A 104 5.39 -26.75 20.10
CA VAL A 104 6.72 -26.11 20.10
C VAL A 104 7.76 -27.12 20.58
N ILE A 105 8.68 -27.51 19.70
CA ILE A 105 9.73 -28.51 19.96
C ILE A 105 11.05 -27.78 20.30
N THR A 106 11.66 -28.12 21.45
CA THR A 106 13.09 -27.92 21.73
C THR A 106 13.92 -28.98 21.01
N GLU A 107 15.14 -28.64 20.57
CA GLU A 107 16.01 -29.34 19.59
C GLU A 107 16.25 -30.87 19.77
N GLU A 108 15.70 -31.54 20.79
CA GLU A 108 16.06 -32.91 21.19
C GLU A 108 14.98 -34.01 21.06
N GLU A 109 13.72 -33.73 20.67
CA GLU A 109 12.72 -34.81 20.45
C GLU A 109 12.05 -34.76 19.07
N PHE A 110 12.53 -35.66 18.19
CA PHE A 110 12.15 -35.84 16.78
C PHE A 110 10.81 -36.58 16.55
N GLU A 111 9.87 -36.53 17.49
CA GLU A 111 8.57 -37.15 17.25
C GLU A 111 7.71 -36.31 16.30
N SER A 112 7.32 -36.88 15.16
CA SER A 112 6.60 -36.20 14.07
C SER A 112 5.13 -35.85 14.39
N ALA A 113 4.59 -36.35 15.51
CA ALA A 113 3.20 -36.19 15.93
C ALA A 113 3.05 -35.89 17.43
N CYS A 114 1.95 -35.22 17.80
CA CYS A 114 1.59 -34.90 19.16
C CYS A 114 1.33 -36.18 19.98
N SER A 115 2.02 -36.34 21.11
CA SER A 115 1.89 -37.51 22.00
C SER A 115 0.49 -37.69 22.61
N VAL A 116 -0.32 -36.63 22.67
CA VAL A 116 -1.67 -36.66 23.26
C VAL A 116 -2.75 -37.05 22.24
N CYS A 117 -2.75 -36.45 21.05
CA CYS A 117 -3.83 -36.64 20.07
C CYS A 117 -3.37 -37.32 18.77
N GLY A 118 -2.07 -37.42 18.50
CA GLY A 118 -1.49 -38.00 17.30
C GLY A 118 -1.50 -37.08 16.07
N PHE A 119 -1.84 -35.80 16.22
CA PHE A 119 -1.83 -34.83 15.11
C PHE A 119 -0.40 -34.40 14.76
N PRO A 120 -0.04 -34.15 13.49
CA PRO A 120 1.32 -33.76 13.12
C PRO A 120 1.79 -32.49 13.85
N LYS A 121 3.05 -32.48 14.33
CA LYS A 121 3.65 -31.30 14.99
C LYS A 121 4.13 -30.24 13.98
N LEU A 122 4.40 -29.04 14.49
CA LEU A 122 5.03 -27.94 13.74
C LEU A 122 6.46 -28.30 13.32
N LEU A 123 6.95 -27.63 12.28
CA LEU A 123 8.35 -27.75 11.87
C LEU A 123 9.29 -27.12 12.91
N PRO A 124 10.38 -27.80 13.31
CA PRO A 124 11.42 -27.21 14.15
C PRO A 124 12.11 -26.01 13.48
N VAL A 125 12.63 -25.10 14.31
CA VAL A 125 13.52 -24.02 13.85
C VAL A 125 14.78 -24.62 13.21
N LYS A 126 15.31 -23.96 12.17
CA LYS A 126 16.39 -24.42 11.28
C LYS A 126 16.05 -25.60 10.36
N SER A 127 14.81 -26.10 10.36
CA SER A 127 14.38 -27.10 9.37
C SER A 127 14.63 -26.62 7.95
N LEU A 128 15.10 -27.52 7.09
CA LEU A 128 15.40 -27.22 5.69
C LEU A 128 14.35 -27.81 4.76
N ILE A 129 13.79 -26.96 3.91
CA ILE A 129 12.84 -27.34 2.85
C ILE A 129 13.52 -27.13 1.51
N LYS A 130 13.59 -28.17 0.67
CA LYS A 130 14.20 -28.09 -0.66
C LYS A 130 13.13 -27.85 -1.72
N GLY A 131 13.25 -26.77 -2.48
CA GLY A 131 12.43 -26.42 -3.62
C GLY A 131 13.23 -26.40 -4.92
N GLN A 132 12.57 -25.99 -6.01
CA GLN A 132 13.21 -25.80 -7.32
C GLN A 132 14.02 -24.50 -7.37
N LEU A 133 13.57 -23.47 -6.66
CA LEU A 133 14.25 -22.17 -6.64
C LEU A 133 15.36 -22.08 -5.59
N GLY A 134 15.43 -23.03 -4.65
CA GLY A 134 16.51 -23.07 -3.65
C GLY A 134 16.17 -23.94 -2.44
N THR A 135 16.98 -23.79 -1.39
CA THR A 135 16.71 -24.41 -0.09
C THR A 135 16.27 -23.32 0.88
N TYR A 136 15.20 -23.56 1.63
CA TYR A 136 14.65 -22.63 2.60
C TYR A 136 14.90 -23.13 4.01
N ARG A 137 15.36 -22.24 4.88
CA ARG A 137 15.54 -22.53 6.30
C ARG A 137 14.44 -21.86 7.12
N ILE A 138 13.71 -22.65 7.91
CA ILE A 138 12.70 -22.15 8.85
C ILE A 138 13.39 -21.37 9.96
N GLU A 139 12.96 -20.13 10.19
CA GLU A 139 13.48 -19.28 11.26
C GLU A 139 12.52 -19.31 12.46
N GLN A 140 11.21 -19.20 12.23
CA GLN A 140 10.20 -19.28 13.29
C GLN A 140 8.79 -19.55 12.76
N HIS A 141 7.93 -20.10 13.62
CA HIS A 141 6.49 -20.17 13.39
C HIS A 141 5.84 -18.82 13.71
N ILE A 142 5.05 -18.28 12.78
CA ILE A 142 4.43 -16.95 12.90
C ILE A 142 2.90 -16.99 13.08
N GLY A 143 2.29 -18.17 12.96
CA GLY A 143 0.87 -18.37 13.24
C GLY A 143 0.18 -19.27 12.23
N ARG A 144 -1.14 -19.11 12.13
CA ARG A 144 -1.99 -19.91 11.24
C ARG A 144 -2.83 -19.01 10.36
N ARG A 145 -3.03 -19.41 9.11
CA ARG A 145 -4.02 -18.80 8.21
C ARG A 145 -4.84 -19.88 7.52
N GLY A 146 -6.16 -19.84 7.74
CA GLY A 146 -7.05 -20.91 7.32
C GLY A 146 -6.65 -22.25 7.93
N ILE A 147 -6.36 -23.23 7.09
CA ILE A 147 -5.96 -24.59 7.49
C ILE A 147 -4.45 -24.82 7.47
N GLY A 148 -3.65 -23.81 7.07
CA GLY A 148 -2.21 -23.92 6.97
C GLY A 148 -1.45 -23.18 8.08
N PHE A 149 -0.33 -23.75 8.51
CA PHE A 149 0.63 -23.12 9.41
C PHE A 149 1.52 -22.15 8.63
N GLN A 150 1.90 -21.04 9.23
CA GLN A 150 2.76 -20.03 8.62
C GLN A 150 4.10 -19.95 9.36
N TYR A 151 5.17 -19.89 8.59
CA TYR A 151 6.54 -19.76 9.08
C TYR A 151 7.26 -18.62 8.37
N ALA A 152 8.08 -17.89 9.12
CA ALA A 152 9.10 -17.03 8.52
C ALA A 152 10.33 -17.89 8.21
N ALA A 153 10.91 -17.71 7.03
CA ALA A 153 12.03 -18.49 6.55
C ALA A 153 12.99 -17.65 5.69
N THR A 154 14.19 -18.18 5.45
CA THR A 154 15.20 -17.58 4.58
C THR A 154 15.56 -18.52 3.44
N GLN A 155 15.55 -18.04 2.20
CA GLN A 155 16.10 -18.76 1.05
C GLN A 155 17.63 -18.70 1.08
N LEU A 156 18.26 -19.87 1.25
CA LEU A 156 19.70 -20.02 1.32
C LEU A 156 20.33 -19.80 -0.07
N GLY A 157 21.54 -19.23 -0.08
CA GLY A 157 22.29 -18.89 -1.30
C GLY A 157 22.11 -17.44 -1.74
N VAL A 158 20.88 -16.90 -1.64
CA VAL A 158 20.57 -15.48 -1.95
C VAL A 158 20.18 -14.66 -0.71
N ASN A 159 19.99 -15.30 0.45
CA ASN A 159 19.61 -14.69 1.72
C ASN A 159 18.33 -13.84 1.64
N GLN A 160 17.34 -14.31 0.89
CA GLN A 160 16.06 -13.63 0.73
C GLN A 160 15.05 -14.08 1.80
N PRO A 161 14.38 -13.16 2.54
CA PRO A 161 13.31 -13.53 3.47
C PRO A 161 12.05 -13.93 2.71
N VAL A 162 11.40 -15.00 3.18
CA VAL A 162 10.17 -15.55 2.59
C VAL A 162 9.22 -16.01 3.69
N VAL A 163 7.96 -16.20 3.33
CA VAL A 163 6.94 -16.79 4.19
C VAL A 163 6.52 -18.12 3.62
N ILE A 164 6.55 -19.16 4.46
CA ILE A 164 6.18 -20.52 4.08
C ILE A 164 4.84 -20.83 4.72
N LYS A 165 3.84 -21.16 3.88
CA LYS A 165 2.58 -21.72 4.34
C LYS A 165 2.60 -23.23 4.16
N GLU A 166 2.51 -23.95 5.27
CA GLU A 166 2.50 -25.40 5.34
C GLU A 166 1.07 -25.94 5.38
N TYR A 167 0.81 -26.96 4.57
CA TYR A 167 -0.42 -27.74 4.58
C TYR A 167 -0.14 -29.19 4.99
N LEU A 168 -1.05 -29.74 5.79
CA LEU A 168 -0.97 -31.10 6.31
C LEU A 168 -2.02 -32.01 5.68
N LEU A 169 -1.66 -33.26 5.45
CA LEU A 169 -2.55 -34.33 5.01
C LEU A 169 -2.58 -35.46 6.05
N PRO A 170 -3.22 -35.27 7.22
CA PRO A 170 -3.21 -36.25 8.30
C PRO A 170 -3.93 -37.56 7.94
N GLU A 171 -3.31 -38.69 8.29
CA GLU A 171 -3.73 -40.03 7.87
C GLU A 171 -5.14 -40.45 8.35
N ARG A 172 -5.67 -39.86 9.44
CA ARG A 172 -7.06 -40.15 9.87
C ARG A 172 -8.13 -39.61 8.92
N TYR A 173 -7.74 -38.77 7.97
CA TYR A 173 -8.62 -38.15 6.98
C TYR A 173 -8.22 -38.40 5.54
N PHE A 174 -6.93 -38.64 5.28
CA PHE A 174 -6.41 -38.87 3.94
C PHE A 174 -5.67 -40.21 3.90
N ASN A 175 -6.13 -41.12 3.06
CA ASN A 175 -5.41 -42.36 2.80
C ASN A 175 -4.21 -42.10 1.85
N ALA A 176 -3.35 -43.11 1.65
CA ALA A 176 -2.14 -42.96 0.85
C ALA A 176 -2.38 -42.56 -0.62
N GLU A 177 -3.46 -43.07 -1.22
CA GLU A 177 -3.84 -42.73 -2.61
C GLU A 177 -4.32 -41.27 -2.68
N GLU A 178 -5.19 -40.87 -1.76
CA GLU A 178 -5.67 -39.49 -1.64
C GLU A 178 -4.51 -38.52 -1.42
N ILE A 179 -3.56 -38.84 -0.52
CA ILE A 179 -2.36 -38.03 -0.27
C ILE A 179 -1.59 -37.80 -1.58
N THR A 180 -1.37 -38.85 -2.36
CA THR A 180 -0.65 -38.77 -3.64
C THR A 180 -1.39 -37.89 -4.64
N GLN A 181 -2.71 -38.08 -4.77
CA GLN A 181 -3.55 -37.27 -5.67
C GLN A 181 -3.58 -35.79 -5.26
N ARG A 182 -3.71 -35.48 -3.97
CA ARG A 182 -3.70 -34.09 -3.46
C ARG A 182 -2.36 -33.42 -3.69
N LYS A 183 -1.24 -34.13 -3.46
CA LYS A 183 0.12 -33.64 -3.73
C LYS A 183 0.34 -33.32 -5.21
N GLN A 184 -0.09 -34.19 -6.12
CA GLN A 184 -0.02 -33.95 -7.58
C GLN A 184 -0.89 -32.76 -7.99
N GLY A 185 -2.13 -32.71 -7.47
CA GLY A 185 -3.03 -31.58 -7.68
C GLY A 185 -2.40 -30.25 -7.24
N PHE A 186 -1.78 -30.22 -6.06
CA PHE A 186 -1.13 -29.04 -5.52
C PHE A 186 -0.04 -28.48 -6.43
N LYS A 187 0.91 -29.32 -6.89
CA LYS A 187 1.94 -28.91 -7.88
C LYS A 187 1.34 -28.33 -9.17
N SER A 188 0.19 -28.83 -9.59
CA SER A 188 -0.44 -28.48 -10.87
C SER A 188 -1.32 -27.22 -10.83
N LEU A 189 -1.72 -26.77 -9.63
CA LEU A 189 -2.72 -25.71 -9.40
C LEU A 189 -2.19 -24.51 -8.60
N ALA A 190 -1.12 -24.66 -7.82
CA ALA A 190 -0.60 -23.61 -6.95
C ALA A 190 0.17 -22.54 -7.73
N GLY A 191 -0.41 -21.33 -7.80
CA GLY A 191 0.06 -20.21 -8.62
C GLY A 191 -0.65 -20.10 -9.96
N PHE A 192 -0.54 -18.95 -10.61
CA PHE A 192 -1.08 -18.71 -11.95
C PHE A 192 -0.39 -17.53 -12.65
N SER A 193 -0.58 -17.46 -13.96
CA SER A 193 -0.12 -16.33 -14.79
C SER A 193 -1.20 -15.96 -15.80
N LEU A 194 -1.17 -14.73 -16.32
CA LEU A 194 -2.04 -14.37 -17.44
C LEU A 194 -1.74 -15.27 -18.64
N ALA A 195 -2.79 -15.80 -19.29
CA ALA A 195 -2.63 -16.71 -20.42
C ALA A 195 -1.91 -16.07 -21.61
N ASP A 196 -2.01 -14.74 -21.75
CA ASP A 196 -1.33 -13.95 -22.77
C ASP A 196 0.13 -13.55 -22.42
N GLY A 197 0.61 -13.88 -21.21
CA GLY A 197 1.98 -13.62 -20.78
C GLY A 197 2.27 -12.18 -20.30
N ARG A 198 1.26 -11.30 -20.22
CA ARG A 198 1.45 -9.97 -19.61
C ARG A 198 1.69 -10.08 -18.10
N ILE A 199 2.51 -9.17 -17.57
CA ILE A 199 2.65 -8.96 -16.12
C ILE A 199 1.81 -7.73 -15.79
N GLN A 200 0.71 -7.92 -15.07
CA GLN A 200 -0.10 -6.83 -14.52
C GLN A 200 0.02 -6.82 -13.01
N ASP A 201 -0.06 -5.62 -12.41
CA ASP A 201 -0.11 -5.44 -10.97
C ASP A 201 -1.48 -5.86 -10.44
N LEU A 202 -1.66 -7.18 -10.33
CA LEU A 202 -2.78 -7.79 -9.63
C LEU A 202 -2.44 -7.79 -8.14
N ARG A 203 -3.29 -7.17 -7.31
CA ARG A 203 -3.18 -7.24 -5.85
C ARG A 203 -3.63 -8.61 -5.32
N CYS A 204 -2.96 -9.66 -5.78
CA CYS A 204 -3.11 -11.03 -5.33
C CYS A 204 -1.72 -11.57 -5.06
N LEU A 205 -1.47 -12.06 -3.85
CA LEU A 205 -0.19 -12.63 -3.50
C LEU A 205 0.00 -13.95 -4.27
N GLN A 206 0.95 -13.96 -5.21
CA GLN A 206 1.33 -15.15 -5.96
C GLN A 206 2.41 -15.92 -5.19
N PRO A 207 2.35 -17.25 -5.18
CA PRO A 207 3.45 -18.05 -4.67
C PRO A 207 4.67 -17.92 -5.58
N LEU A 208 5.85 -17.84 -4.96
CA LEU A 208 7.14 -17.95 -5.63
C LEU A 208 7.33 -19.38 -6.16
N GLU A 209 6.99 -20.38 -5.36
CA GLU A 209 6.90 -21.77 -5.78
C GLU A 209 6.00 -22.60 -4.85
N ALA A 210 5.62 -23.79 -5.32
CA ALA A 210 4.86 -24.78 -4.56
C ALA A 210 5.65 -26.09 -4.45
N ILE A 211 5.86 -26.55 -3.22
CA ILE A 211 6.73 -27.67 -2.90
C ILE A 211 5.90 -28.80 -2.30
N VAL A 212 6.16 -30.02 -2.73
CA VAL A 212 5.62 -31.24 -2.12
C VAL A 212 6.75 -31.96 -1.42
N ASP A 213 6.51 -32.35 -0.16
CA ASP A 213 7.42 -33.25 0.53
C ASP A 213 7.24 -34.67 0.00
N GLU A 214 8.30 -35.30 -0.51
CA GLU A 214 8.20 -36.66 -1.07
C GLU A 214 8.11 -37.74 0.02
N ILE A 215 8.48 -37.41 1.26
CA ILE A 215 8.55 -38.37 2.38
C ILE A 215 7.37 -38.16 3.34
N GLN A 216 7.10 -36.92 3.71
CA GLN A 216 6.05 -36.59 4.69
C GLN A 216 4.73 -36.20 4.00
N PRO A 217 3.57 -36.39 4.65
CA PRO A 217 2.27 -35.97 4.11
C PRO A 217 2.06 -34.44 4.27
N ARG A 218 2.98 -33.66 3.69
CA ARG A 218 3.06 -32.20 3.80
C ARG A 218 3.26 -31.54 2.43
N CYS A 219 2.77 -30.32 2.30
CA CYS A 219 2.98 -29.45 1.15
C CYS A 219 3.29 -28.03 1.62
N TYR A 220 4.07 -27.28 0.86
CA TYR A 220 4.52 -25.95 1.23
C TYR A 220 4.28 -24.98 0.08
N LEU A 221 3.69 -23.83 0.40
CA LEU A 221 3.53 -22.70 -0.51
C LEU A 221 4.51 -21.61 -0.08
N ILE A 222 5.45 -21.27 -0.96
CA ILE A 222 6.48 -20.26 -0.69
C ILE A 222 5.97 -18.92 -1.21
N MET A 223 5.93 -17.92 -0.33
CA MET A 223 5.47 -16.56 -0.60
C MET A 223 6.62 -15.61 -0.30
N ASP A 224 6.62 -14.42 -0.89
CA ASP A 224 7.50 -13.35 -0.40
C ASP A 224 7.08 -12.89 1.02
N GLU A 225 7.83 -11.96 1.59
CA GLU A 225 7.61 -11.41 2.93
C GLU A 225 6.18 -10.87 3.16
N ARG A 226 5.48 -10.43 2.09
CA ARG A 226 4.11 -9.91 2.17
C ARG A 226 3.12 -10.99 2.61
N GLY A 227 3.43 -12.27 2.37
CA GLY A 227 2.63 -13.40 2.84
C GLY A 227 2.38 -13.41 4.36
N GLY A 228 3.28 -12.80 5.13
CA GLY A 228 3.22 -12.70 6.60
C GLY A 228 2.50 -11.45 7.12
N SER A 229 1.97 -10.58 6.25
CA SER A 229 1.29 -9.35 6.64
C SER A 229 -0.07 -9.63 7.31
N ALA A 230 -0.57 -8.65 8.08
CA ALA A 230 -1.78 -8.80 8.89
C ALA A 230 -3.06 -8.84 8.04
N THR A 231 -4.02 -9.66 8.46
CA THR A 231 -5.31 -9.83 7.79
C THR A 231 -6.33 -8.76 8.21
N LEU A 232 -7.38 -8.53 7.43
CA LEU A 232 -8.48 -7.65 7.83
C LEU A 232 -9.15 -8.10 9.13
N ASN A 233 -9.21 -9.41 9.39
CA ASN A 233 -9.71 -9.96 10.66
C ASN A 233 -8.89 -9.48 11.86
N ARG A 234 -7.55 -9.44 11.71
CA ARG A 234 -6.66 -8.92 12.74
C ARG A 234 -6.95 -7.45 13.03
N TYR A 235 -7.21 -6.66 12.00
CA TYR A 235 -7.57 -5.25 12.17
C TYR A 235 -8.98 -5.03 12.72
N LEU A 236 -9.95 -5.88 12.34
CA LEU A 236 -11.30 -5.84 12.90
C LEU A 236 -11.31 -6.05 14.42
N SER A 237 -10.38 -6.85 14.94
CA SER A 237 -10.22 -7.02 16.40
C SER A 237 -9.85 -5.74 17.15
N LEU A 238 -9.43 -4.69 16.44
CA LEU A 238 -9.11 -3.37 16.98
C LEU A 238 -10.29 -2.39 16.94
N GLY A 239 -11.34 -2.67 16.17
CA GLY A 239 -12.54 -1.83 16.08
C GLY A 239 -13.23 -1.81 14.71
N ALA A 240 -14.34 -1.09 14.64
CA ALA A 240 -15.10 -0.86 13.40
C ALA A 240 -14.37 0.03 12.40
N PHE A 241 -14.62 -0.23 11.12
CA PHE A 241 -14.16 0.57 10.00
C PHE A 241 -15.22 1.62 9.66
N SER A 242 -14.79 2.81 9.25
CA SER A 242 -15.70 3.85 8.81
C SER A 242 -16.34 3.52 7.45
N PRO A 243 -17.51 4.09 7.10
CA PRO A 243 -18.14 3.90 5.79
C PRO A 243 -17.21 4.21 4.61
N LEU A 244 -16.45 5.29 4.75
CA LEU A 244 -15.45 5.71 3.79
C LEU A 244 -14.35 4.61 3.65
N GLN A 245 -13.88 4.01 4.74
CA GLN A 245 -12.80 3.02 4.73
C GLN A 245 -13.26 1.74 4.05
N VAL A 246 -14.49 1.33 4.35
CA VAL A 246 -15.13 0.19 3.71
C VAL A 246 -15.33 0.45 2.21
N ARG A 247 -15.71 1.67 1.78
CA ARG A 247 -15.74 2.04 0.35
C ARG A 247 -14.37 1.87 -0.31
N ALA A 248 -13.28 2.29 0.32
CA ALA A 248 -11.92 2.13 -0.21
C ALA A 248 -11.50 0.65 -0.34
N ILE A 249 -11.78 -0.16 0.68
CA ILE A 249 -11.53 -1.61 0.66
C ILE A 249 -12.36 -2.28 -0.45
N LEU A 250 -13.65 -1.98 -0.54
CA LEU A 250 -14.54 -2.48 -1.59
C LEU A 250 -13.99 -2.13 -2.98
N GLN A 251 -13.54 -0.90 -3.19
CA GLN A 251 -12.97 -0.47 -4.46
C GLN A 251 -11.73 -1.30 -4.85
N MET A 252 -10.79 -1.51 -3.92
CA MET A 252 -9.57 -2.26 -4.18
C MET A 252 -9.84 -3.75 -4.43
N VAL A 253 -10.72 -4.36 -3.63
CA VAL A 253 -11.04 -5.78 -3.77
C VAL A 253 -11.87 -6.03 -5.03
N LEU A 254 -12.86 -5.18 -5.34
CA LEU A 254 -13.64 -5.31 -6.58
C LEU A 254 -12.77 -5.13 -7.82
N GLN A 255 -11.78 -4.24 -7.80
CA GLN A 255 -10.80 -4.13 -8.90
C GLN A 255 -10.04 -5.45 -9.11
N SER A 256 -9.58 -6.09 -8.04
CA SER A 256 -8.89 -7.39 -8.12
C SER A 256 -9.83 -8.52 -8.58
N LEU A 257 -11.09 -8.52 -8.13
CA LEU A 257 -12.09 -9.52 -8.52
C LEU A 257 -12.54 -9.36 -9.97
N GLU A 258 -12.77 -8.12 -10.44
CA GLU A 258 -13.05 -7.82 -11.86
C GLU A 258 -11.98 -8.43 -12.76
N PHE A 259 -10.72 -8.26 -12.38
CA PHE A 259 -9.60 -8.83 -13.09
C PHE A 259 -9.56 -10.36 -13.00
N LEU A 260 -9.69 -10.93 -11.80
CA LEU A 260 -9.69 -12.38 -11.61
C LEU A 260 -10.83 -13.06 -12.37
N HIS A 261 -12.04 -12.50 -12.34
CA HIS A 261 -13.21 -13.10 -12.98
C HIS A 261 -13.22 -12.90 -14.51
N GLY A 262 -12.69 -11.79 -15.01
CA GLY A 262 -12.79 -11.41 -16.42
C GLY A 262 -11.62 -11.81 -17.32
N GLN A 263 -10.51 -12.31 -16.76
CA GLN A 263 -9.29 -12.65 -17.53
C GLN A 263 -9.07 -14.14 -17.69
N LYS A 264 -8.24 -14.51 -18.66
CA LYS A 264 -7.79 -15.90 -18.89
C LYS A 264 -6.46 -16.15 -18.19
N PHE A 265 -6.38 -17.25 -17.45
CA PHE A 265 -5.20 -17.61 -16.68
C PHE A 265 -4.62 -18.94 -17.11
N ARG A 266 -3.30 -19.05 -17.11
CA ARG A 266 -2.55 -20.29 -17.27
C ARG A 266 -2.08 -20.78 -15.89
N LEU A 267 -2.47 -22.00 -15.57
CA LEU A 267 -2.03 -22.72 -14.36
C LEU A 267 -0.66 -23.39 -14.59
N PRO A 268 0.06 -23.80 -13.52
CA PRO A 268 1.33 -24.50 -13.63
C PRO A 268 1.27 -25.78 -14.47
N SER A 269 0.11 -26.45 -14.49
CA SER A 269 -0.17 -27.58 -15.39
C SER A 269 -0.13 -27.24 -16.90
N GLY A 270 -0.08 -25.96 -17.26
CA GLY A 270 -0.26 -25.46 -18.63
C GLY A 270 -1.71 -25.29 -19.05
N LYS A 271 -2.68 -25.73 -18.23
CA LYS A 271 -4.11 -25.58 -18.49
C LYS A 271 -4.50 -24.09 -18.47
N ILE A 272 -5.24 -23.67 -19.49
CA ILE A 272 -5.84 -22.34 -19.56
C ILE A 272 -7.27 -22.40 -19.03
N ILE A 273 -7.61 -21.49 -18.14
CA ILE A 273 -8.95 -21.32 -17.57
C ILE A 273 -9.47 -19.93 -17.91
N ASP A 274 -10.79 -19.83 -18.09
CA ASP A 274 -11.50 -18.59 -18.37
C ASP A 274 -12.15 -18.08 -17.09
N GLY A 275 -11.61 -16.98 -16.55
CA GLY A 275 -11.89 -16.53 -15.20
C GLY A 275 -11.28 -17.43 -14.12
N LEU A 276 -10.90 -16.81 -13.02
CA LEU A 276 -10.45 -17.47 -11.79
C LEU A 276 -11.27 -16.93 -10.63
N VAL A 277 -12.07 -17.80 -10.00
CA VAL A 277 -12.85 -17.44 -8.81
C VAL A 277 -11.94 -17.54 -7.58
N HIS A 278 -12.00 -16.55 -6.68
CA HIS A 278 -11.23 -16.61 -5.43
C HIS A 278 -11.75 -17.75 -4.55
N GLY A 279 -13.07 -17.83 -4.35
CA GLY A 279 -13.80 -18.97 -3.77
C GLY A 279 -13.57 -19.20 -2.27
N ASN A 280 -12.66 -18.46 -1.66
CA ASN A 280 -12.34 -18.51 -0.23
C ASN A 280 -12.22 -17.10 0.36
N LEU A 281 -12.96 -16.14 -0.20
CA LEU A 281 -12.84 -14.74 0.21
C LEU A 281 -13.37 -14.56 1.64
N SER A 282 -12.52 -14.02 2.52
CA SER A 282 -12.82 -13.87 3.95
C SER A 282 -12.01 -12.74 4.57
N LEU A 283 -12.33 -12.38 5.82
CA LEU A 283 -11.52 -11.44 6.60
C LEU A 283 -10.07 -11.91 6.80
N ASP A 284 -9.80 -13.22 6.72
CA ASP A 284 -8.46 -13.81 6.86
C ASP A 284 -7.72 -13.97 5.53
N SER A 285 -8.43 -13.98 4.39
CA SER A 285 -7.84 -14.10 3.05
C SER A 285 -7.56 -12.75 2.38
N LEU A 286 -7.82 -11.66 3.09
CA LEU A 286 -7.53 -10.29 2.68
C LEU A 286 -6.47 -9.71 3.61
N VAL A 287 -5.33 -9.37 3.03
CA VAL A 287 -4.14 -8.91 3.75
C VAL A 287 -3.94 -7.44 3.46
N LEU A 288 -3.72 -6.66 4.52
CA LEU A 288 -3.45 -5.24 4.41
C LEU A 288 -1.94 -5.02 4.47
N ILE A 289 -1.42 -4.29 3.47
CA ILE A 289 -0.01 -3.90 3.36
C ILE A 289 0.04 -2.38 3.28
N GLY A 290 0.91 -1.76 4.08
CA GLY A 290 1.04 -0.30 4.15
C GLY A 290 0.55 0.26 5.49
N ASN A 291 -0.01 1.46 5.51
CA ASN A 291 -0.32 2.20 6.75
C ASN A 291 -1.79 2.30 7.08
N TRP A 292 -2.19 1.46 8.02
CA TRP A 292 -3.44 1.42 8.70
C TRP A 292 -3.35 1.65 10.23
N GLU A 293 -3.74 2.83 10.71
CA GLU A 293 -4.07 3.03 12.12
C GLU A 293 -5.60 2.94 12.30
N PRO A 294 -6.12 2.18 13.30
CA PRO A 294 -7.55 2.15 13.61
C PRO A 294 -8.08 3.58 13.89
N GLY A 295 -9.07 4.03 13.12
CA GLY A 295 -9.67 5.36 13.26
C GLY A 295 -9.01 6.49 12.45
N ALA A 296 -8.02 6.21 11.59
CA ALA A 296 -7.38 7.21 10.74
C ALA A 296 -8.23 7.65 9.53
N ASP A 297 -8.13 8.93 9.15
CA ASP A 297 -8.83 9.53 7.99
C ASP A 297 -8.30 9.00 6.65
N ILE A 298 -9.15 8.89 5.64
CA ILE A 298 -8.81 8.24 4.36
C ILE A 298 -7.85 9.01 3.49
N GLU A 299 -7.81 10.33 3.62
CA GLU A 299 -6.80 11.13 2.92
C GLU A 299 -5.37 10.88 3.47
N SER A 300 -5.24 10.03 4.49
CA SER A 300 -4.02 9.74 5.28
C SER A 300 -3.64 8.25 5.32
N THR A 301 -4.33 7.40 4.54
CA THR A 301 -4.12 5.95 4.58
C THR A 301 -3.71 5.39 3.23
N ASP A 302 -2.73 4.52 3.36
CA ASP A 302 -1.64 4.27 2.45
C ASP A 302 -1.46 2.79 2.40
N PHE A 303 -2.57 2.14 2.08
CA PHE A 303 -2.68 0.73 2.23
C PHE A 303 -3.30 0.14 1.01
N PHE A 304 -2.76 -1.03 0.69
CA PHE A 304 -3.30 -1.91 -0.29
C PHE A 304 -3.88 -3.14 0.39
N VAL A 305 -5.00 -3.59 -0.17
CA VAL A 305 -5.58 -4.88 0.16
C VAL A 305 -5.16 -5.88 -0.91
N TYR A 306 -4.46 -6.92 -0.49
CA TYR A 306 -4.06 -8.04 -1.33
C TYR A 306 -4.91 -9.27 -1.02
N LEU A 307 -5.29 -10.00 -2.07
CA LEU A 307 -5.97 -11.29 -1.99
C LEU A 307 -4.94 -12.41 -1.80
N CYS A 308 -5.26 -13.41 -0.98
CA CYS A 308 -4.45 -14.63 -0.82
C CYS A 308 -5.33 -15.85 -0.52
N ASP A 309 -4.74 -17.05 -0.43
CA ASP A 309 -5.44 -18.27 0.00
C ASP A 309 -6.64 -18.65 -0.88
N LEU A 310 -6.46 -18.63 -2.20
CA LEU A 310 -7.50 -19.00 -3.16
C LEU A 310 -8.00 -20.43 -2.88
N ALA A 311 -9.31 -20.64 -3.04
CA ALA A 311 -9.95 -21.93 -2.80
C ALA A 311 -9.32 -23.09 -3.58
N ILE A 312 -8.86 -22.82 -4.80
CA ILE A 312 -8.20 -23.81 -5.65
C ILE A 312 -6.90 -24.37 -5.04
N TRP A 313 -6.30 -23.64 -4.09
CA TRP A 313 -5.14 -24.08 -3.31
C TRP A 313 -5.58 -24.71 -1.99
N GLU A 314 -6.48 -24.06 -1.25
CA GLU A 314 -6.88 -24.48 0.10
C GLU A 314 -7.73 -25.75 0.13
N GLN A 315 -8.67 -25.91 -0.80
CA GLN A 315 -9.62 -27.04 -0.78
C GLN A 315 -8.94 -28.41 -0.96
N LEU A 316 -7.72 -28.42 -1.51
CA LEU A 316 -6.90 -29.63 -1.63
C LEU A 316 -6.56 -30.27 -0.28
N PHE A 317 -6.64 -29.53 0.81
CA PHE A 317 -6.31 -29.99 2.15
C PHE A 317 -7.54 -30.06 3.08
N GLN A 318 -8.74 -29.84 2.55
CA GLN A 318 -9.99 -30.06 3.29
C GLN A 318 -10.41 -31.54 3.24
N PRO A 319 -10.86 -32.12 4.37
CA PRO A 319 -11.42 -33.46 4.40
C PRO A 319 -12.66 -33.62 3.51
N LEU A 320 -12.79 -34.76 2.82
CA LEU A 320 -13.92 -35.05 1.91
C LEU A 320 -15.30 -35.09 2.58
N THR A 321 -15.36 -35.13 3.91
CA THR A 321 -16.62 -35.00 4.66
C THR A 321 -17.21 -33.59 4.61
N VAL A 322 -16.47 -32.62 4.07
CA VAL A 322 -16.92 -31.26 3.79
C VAL A 322 -17.39 -31.22 2.33
N GLU A 323 -18.69 -31.01 2.09
CA GLU A 323 -19.23 -30.90 0.73
C GLU A 323 -18.52 -29.79 -0.06
N SER A 324 -17.88 -30.16 -1.18
CA SER A 324 -17.27 -29.20 -2.09
C SER A 324 -18.37 -28.48 -2.88
N LYS A 325 -18.59 -27.21 -2.57
CA LYS A 325 -19.53 -26.37 -3.32
C LYS A 325 -18.87 -25.83 -4.58
N ILE A 326 -19.59 -25.89 -5.69
CA ILE A 326 -19.18 -25.25 -6.95
C ILE A 326 -19.01 -23.75 -6.69
N GLN A 327 -17.79 -23.25 -6.93
CA GLN A 327 -17.43 -21.86 -6.71
C GLN A 327 -17.85 -21.01 -7.91
N ARG A 328 -18.54 -19.88 -7.67
CA ARG A 328 -18.96 -18.92 -8.71
C ARG A 328 -18.49 -17.52 -8.35
N GLY A 329 -18.21 -16.69 -9.35
CA GLY A 329 -17.80 -15.29 -9.12
C GLY A 329 -18.80 -14.49 -8.26
N SER A 330 -20.10 -14.78 -8.36
CA SER A 330 -21.12 -14.16 -7.50
C SER A 330 -20.93 -14.47 -6.01
N GLN A 331 -20.36 -15.63 -5.65
CA GLN A 331 -20.08 -15.97 -4.26
C GLN A 331 -18.95 -15.12 -3.68
N ASP A 332 -17.97 -14.69 -4.49
CA ASP A 332 -16.95 -13.74 -4.06
C ASP A 332 -17.58 -12.37 -3.75
N LEU A 333 -18.59 -11.95 -4.52
CA LEU A 333 -19.33 -10.71 -4.25
C LEU A 333 -20.15 -10.80 -2.97
N VAL A 334 -20.85 -11.92 -2.75
CA VAL A 334 -21.57 -12.18 -1.50
C VAL A 334 -20.63 -12.15 -0.31
N ALA A 335 -19.49 -12.86 -0.40
CA ALA A 335 -18.48 -12.85 0.66
C ALA A 335 -17.94 -11.45 0.92
N LEU A 336 -17.68 -10.67 -0.14
CA LEU A 336 -17.24 -9.28 -0.01
C LEU A 336 -18.29 -8.39 0.66
N GLY A 337 -19.58 -8.60 0.38
CA GLY A 337 -20.67 -7.91 1.05
C GLY A 337 -20.70 -8.18 2.56
N TYR A 338 -20.55 -9.45 2.97
CA TYR A 338 -20.45 -9.80 4.38
C TYR A 338 -19.17 -9.26 5.04
N ILE A 339 -18.03 -9.26 4.35
CA ILE A 339 -16.80 -8.63 4.83
C ILE A 339 -17.07 -7.15 5.09
N ALA A 340 -17.63 -6.42 4.14
CA ALA A 340 -17.95 -5.01 4.29
C ALA A 340 -18.91 -4.76 5.45
N PHE A 341 -19.95 -5.58 5.60
CA PHE A 341 -20.87 -5.52 6.72
C PHE A 341 -20.17 -5.69 8.08
N TYR A 342 -19.33 -6.72 8.23
CA TYR A 342 -18.60 -6.94 9.49
C TYR A 342 -17.58 -5.85 9.78
N LEU A 343 -16.91 -5.33 8.75
CA LEU A 343 -16.01 -4.18 8.90
C LEU A 343 -16.77 -2.96 9.43
N LEU A 344 -17.95 -2.64 8.88
CA LEU A 344 -18.79 -1.54 9.39
C LEU A 344 -19.27 -1.79 10.81
N ALA A 345 -19.70 -3.02 11.11
CA ALA A 345 -20.21 -3.36 12.43
C ALA A 345 -19.11 -3.43 13.51
N GLY A 346 -17.84 -3.61 13.10
CA GLY A 346 -16.70 -3.75 14.02
C GLY A 346 -16.62 -5.06 14.76
N LYS A 347 -17.55 -5.98 14.49
CA LYS A 347 -17.60 -7.31 15.08
C LYS A 347 -18.35 -8.26 14.16
N VAL A 348 -18.17 -9.55 14.42
CA VAL A 348 -18.79 -10.64 13.65
C VAL A 348 -19.93 -11.30 14.42
N VAL A 349 -19.98 -11.08 15.74
CA VAL A 349 -21.00 -11.62 16.65
C VAL A 349 -21.51 -10.53 17.59
N THR A 350 -22.75 -10.70 18.07
CA THR A 350 -23.35 -9.95 19.17
C THR A 350 -22.68 -10.31 20.51
N ASP A 351 -22.98 -9.53 21.54
CA ASP A 351 -22.45 -9.76 22.90
C ASP A 351 -22.97 -11.06 23.52
N SER A 352 -24.05 -11.61 22.97
CA SER A 352 -24.60 -12.93 23.30
C SER A 352 -23.94 -14.10 22.54
N GLY A 353 -22.98 -13.80 21.65
CA GLY A 353 -22.26 -14.79 20.85
C GLY A 353 -22.97 -15.25 19.57
N GLN A 354 -24.08 -14.61 19.19
CA GLN A 354 -24.81 -14.89 17.94
C GLN A 354 -24.25 -14.09 16.75
N ALA A 355 -24.28 -14.61 15.52
CA ALA A 355 -23.89 -13.86 14.32
C ALA A 355 -24.62 -12.51 14.24
N LEU A 356 -23.91 -11.51 13.74
CA LEU A 356 -24.60 -10.34 13.21
C LEU A 356 -25.37 -10.73 11.94
N ASP A 357 -26.63 -10.34 11.90
CA ASP A 357 -27.52 -10.50 10.75
C ASP A 357 -27.71 -9.16 10.03
N PRO A 358 -27.32 -9.04 8.74
CA PRO A 358 -27.48 -7.82 7.94
C PRO A 358 -28.94 -7.44 7.66
N LYS A 359 -29.91 -8.31 7.95
CA LYS A 359 -31.35 -7.97 7.85
C LYS A 359 -31.87 -7.18 9.06
N ILE A 360 -31.11 -7.14 10.15
CA ILE A 360 -31.52 -6.49 11.39
C ILE A 360 -30.86 -5.11 11.48
N GLU A 361 -31.67 -4.06 11.56
CA GLU A 361 -31.22 -2.67 11.47
C GLU A 361 -30.17 -2.29 12.54
N ASN A 362 -30.39 -2.75 13.78
CA ASN A 362 -29.50 -2.45 14.91
C ASN A 362 -28.15 -3.16 14.86
N HIS A 363 -27.94 -4.07 13.90
CA HIS A 363 -26.64 -4.69 13.66
C HIS A 363 -25.76 -3.87 12.72
N TRP A 364 -26.34 -2.86 12.04
CA TRP A 364 -25.58 -1.91 11.24
C TRP A 364 -25.08 -0.76 12.11
N ASN A 365 -23.85 -0.32 11.84
CA ASN A 365 -23.24 0.86 12.46
C ASN A 365 -22.94 1.95 11.41
N CYS A 366 -23.72 1.99 10.32
CA CYS A 366 -23.49 2.83 9.15
C CYS A 366 -24.62 3.85 8.95
N LEU A 367 -24.28 5.13 8.86
CA LEU A 367 -25.23 6.23 8.57
C LEU A 367 -25.38 6.52 7.05
N ASP A 368 -24.56 5.87 6.22
CA ASP A 368 -24.54 6.02 4.76
C ASP A 368 -25.46 4.98 4.11
N LEU A 369 -26.68 5.43 3.77
CA LEU A 369 -27.73 4.59 3.20
C LEU A 369 -27.37 4.06 1.80
N ASP A 370 -26.70 4.87 0.98
CA ASP A 370 -26.27 4.46 -0.37
C ASP A 370 -25.27 3.31 -0.31
N LEU A 371 -24.29 3.40 0.61
CA LEU A 371 -23.34 2.32 0.85
C LEU A 371 -24.02 1.08 1.42
N LYS A 372 -25.00 1.25 2.31
CA LYS A 372 -25.77 0.12 2.86
C LYS A 372 -26.52 -0.63 1.76
N HIS A 373 -27.26 0.06 0.90
CA HIS A 373 -27.94 -0.54 -0.25
C HIS A 373 -26.94 -1.24 -1.18
N PHE A 374 -25.80 -0.60 -1.47
CA PHE A 374 -24.74 -1.22 -2.24
C PHE A 374 -24.25 -2.55 -1.64
N ILE A 375 -24.02 -2.59 -0.32
CA ILE A 375 -23.58 -3.82 0.38
C ILE A 375 -24.69 -4.87 0.41
N LEU A 376 -25.95 -4.50 0.59
CA LEU A 376 -27.09 -5.43 0.53
C LEU A 376 -27.24 -6.07 -0.86
N ARG A 377 -26.98 -5.33 -1.94
CA ARG A 377 -26.92 -5.86 -3.31
C ARG A 377 -25.76 -6.84 -3.53
N LEU A 378 -24.58 -6.57 -2.95
CA LEU A 378 -23.46 -7.53 -2.96
C LEU A 378 -23.86 -8.85 -2.29
N MET A 379 -24.63 -8.80 -1.20
CA MET A 379 -25.10 -9.97 -0.45
C MET A 379 -26.32 -10.66 -1.05
N GLU A 380 -26.79 -10.24 -2.24
CA GLU A 380 -28.01 -10.74 -2.89
C GLU A 380 -29.28 -10.58 -2.02
N LEU A 381 -29.28 -9.63 -1.08
CA LEU A 381 -30.45 -9.27 -0.27
C LEU A 381 -31.32 -8.21 -0.95
N GLU A 382 -30.75 -7.54 -1.94
CA GLU A 382 -31.41 -6.65 -2.90
C GLU A 382 -31.09 -7.11 -4.34
N VAL A 383 -31.45 -6.32 -5.35
CA VAL A 383 -31.17 -6.65 -6.76
C VAL A 383 -29.66 -6.85 -6.95
N PRO A 384 -29.21 -8.09 -7.24
CA PRO A 384 -27.79 -8.42 -7.21
C PRO A 384 -27.05 -7.81 -8.38
N PHE A 385 -25.73 -7.64 -8.23
CA PHE A 385 -24.87 -7.28 -9.35
C PHE A 385 -24.64 -8.50 -10.25
N GLU A 386 -24.58 -8.26 -11.56
CA GLU A 386 -24.29 -9.32 -12.53
C GLU A 386 -22.86 -9.86 -12.36
N ASN A 387 -21.89 -8.98 -12.12
CA ASN A 387 -20.48 -9.32 -11.97
C ASN A 387 -19.71 -8.21 -11.22
N ALA A 388 -18.42 -8.45 -10.94
CA ALA A 388 -17.55 -7.54 -10.21
C ALA A 388 -17.31 -6.20 -10.93
N GLU A 389 -17.31 -6.18 -12.26
CA GLU A 389 -17.16 -4.96 -13.05
C GLU A 389 -18.33 -4.00 -12.81
N ILE A 390 -19.56 -4.50 -12.94
CA ILE A 390 -20.78 -3.71 -12.72
C ILE A 390 -20.83 -3.21 -11.27
N ALA A 391 -20.53 -4.07 -10.29
CA ALA A 391 -20.44 -3.68 -8.88
C ALA A 391 -19.42 -2.54 -8.67
N ARG A 392 -18.24 -2.62 -9.28
CA ARG A 392 -17.21 -1.59 -9.16
C ARG A 392 -17.65 -0.27 -9.79
N GLN A 393 -18.22 -0.29 -11.00
CA GLN A 393 -18.69 0.90 -11.69
C GLN A 393 -19.77 1.62 -10.89
N GLU A 394 -20.68 0.87 -10.27
CA GLU A 394 -21.72 1.45 -9.41
C GLU A 394 -21.16 2.00 -8.10
N LEU A 395 -20.17 1.34 -7.48
CA LEU A 395 -19.50 1.85 -6.28
C LEU A 395 -18.89 3.24 -6.52
N LEU A 396 -18.26 3.44 -7.69
CA LEU A 396 -17.64 4.71 -8.08
C LEU A 396 -18.65 5.83 -8.35
N ARG A 397 -19.92 5.47 -8.59
CA ARG A 397 -21.02 6.43 -8.83
C ARG A 397 -21.78 6.78 -7.55
N LEU A 398 -21.52 6.11 -6.42
CA LEU A 398 -22.17 6.44 -5.16
C LEU A 398 -21.90 7.92 -4.80
N PRO A 399 -22.89 8.65 -4.28
CA PRO A 399 -22.71 10.02 -3.84
C PRO A 399 -21.54 10.13 -2.86
N LYS A 400 -20.78 11.22 -2.97
CA LYS A 400 -19.76 11.54 -1.96
C LYS A 400 -20.48 11.84 -0.65
N VAL A 401 -20.05 11.19 0.43
CA VAL A 401 -20.66 11.35 1.75
C VAL A 401 -20.41 12.79 2.23
N GLU A 402 -21.40 13.67 2.07
CA GLU A 402 -21.44 14.95 2.75
C GLU A 402 -22.00 14.69 4.15
N PHE A 403 -21.14 14.78 5.17
CA PHE A 403 -21.61 14.72 6.55
C PHE A 403 -22.44 15.97 6.85
N ILE A 404 -23.77 15.86 6.78
CA ILE A 404 -24.68 16.81 7.38
C ILE A 404 -24.52 16.66 8.89
N SER A 405 -23.88 17.65 9.51
CA SER A 405 -23.96 17.84 10.95
C SER A 405 -25.43 18.01 11.31
N SER A 406 -25.94 17.08 12.11
CA SER A 406 -27.32 17.06 12.58
C SER A 406 -27.65 18.37 13.29
N ASN A 407 -28.51 19.18 12.68
CA ASN A 407 -29.38 20.10 13.41
C ASN A 407 -30.77 20.11 12.76
N PHE A 408 -31.76 20.07 13.65
CA PHE A 408 -33.17 19.74 13.46
C PHE A 408 -34.01 20.83 12.74
N LEU A 409 -34.92 20.38 11.86
CA LEU A 409 -36.31 20.84 11.54
C LEU A 409 -36.58 22.32 11.12
N PRO A 410 -37.78 22.66 10.57
CA PRO A 410 -38.55 22.04 9.48
C PRO A 410 -38.99 23.05 8.38
N GLU A 411 -39.31 22.51 7.19
CA GLU A 411 -40.42 22.88 6.26
C GLU A 411 -40.72 24.36 5.89
N GLU A 412 -40.69 24.71 4.59
CA GLU A 412 -41.84 25.28 3.86
C GLU A 412 -41.56 25.60 2.36
N VAL A 413 -42.38 24.96 1.51
CA VAL A 413 -43.25 25.52 0.43
C VAL A 413 -42.67 26.33 -0.75
N LYS A 414 -43.07 25.83 -1.94
CA LYS A 414 -42.98 26.37 -3.32
C LYS A 414 -43.45 27.82 -3.49
N LEU A 415 -42.91 28.56 -4.48
CA LEU A 415 -43.65 29.07 -5.67
C LEU A 415 -42.83 30.03 -6.57
N LEU A 416 -43.12 29.96 -7.89
CA LEU A 416 -42.68 30.80 -9.02
C LEU A 416 -43.42 32.18 -9.06
N PRO A 417 -43.29 33.05 -10.09
CA PRO A 417 -42.25 34.07 -10.29
C PRO A 417 -42.94 35.47 -10.54
N PRO A 418 -42.38 36.48 -11.24
CA PRO A 418 -42.34 37.87 -10.78
C PRO A 418 -43.39 38.81 -11.40
N ALA A 419 -43.64 39.96 -10.77
CA ALA A 419 -44.30 41.10 -11.41
C ALA A 419 -43.61 42.44 -11.07
N LYS A 420 -43.26 43.17 -12.13
CA LYS A 420 -42.59 44.48 -12.12
C LYS A 420 -43.45 45.58 -11.47
N LYS A 421 -42.83 46.56 -10.81
CA LYS A 421 -43.26 47.97 -10.90
C LYS A 421 -42.20 49.02 -10.53
N LYS A 422 -42.42 50.17 -11.17
CA LYS A 422 -41.61 51.38 -11.41
C LYS A 422 -40.90 51.99 -10.18
N TYR A 423 -39.65 52.37 -10.40
CA TYR A 423 -38.77 53.05 -9.44
C TYR A 423 -39.11 54.53 -9.23
N SER A 424 -39.10 54.91 -7.95
CA SER A 424 -39.23 56.28 -7.45
C SER A 424 -37.98 57.10 -7.75
N ARG A 425 -38.16 58.41 -7.97
CA ARG A 425 -37.17 59.41 -8.39
C ARG A 425 -35.96 59.58 -7.44
N LEU A 426 -35.93 58.87 -6.31
CA LEU A 426 -34.78 58.79 -5.40
C LEU A 426 -33.61 57.95 -5.98
N LEU A 427 -33.91 56.95 -6.83
CA LEU A 427 -32.89 56.07 -7.44
C LEU A 427 -31.99 56.81 -8.45
N ILE A 428 -32.52 57.85 -9.11
CA ILE A 428 -31.80 58.63 -10.12
C ILE A 428 -30.72 59.51 -9.46
N LEU A 429 -30.97 59.99 -8.23
CA LEU A 429 -30.04 60.83 -7.49
C LEU A 429 -28.87 60.01 -6.90
N LEU A 430 -29.12 58.73 -6.59
CA LEU A 430 -28.08 57.78 -6.15
C LEU A 430 -27.19 57.32 -7.32
N MET A 431 -27.75 57.21 -8.53
CA MET A 431 -27.00 56.87 -9.74
C MET A 431 -26.12 58.02 -10.24
N SER A 432 -26.43 59.29 -9.95
CA SER A 432 -25.55 60.41 -10.36
C SER A 432 -24.27 60.49 -9.52
N VAL A 433 -24.32 60.10 -8.23
CA VAL A 433 -23.15 60.02 -7.35
C VAL A 433 -22.24 58.85 -7.76
N LEU A 434 -22.84 57.71 -8.14
CA LEU A 434 -22.12 56.57 -8.74
C LEU A 434 -21.48 56.92 -10.10
N GLY A 435 -22.15 57.75 -10.91
CA GLY A 435 -21.62 58.24 -12.18
C GLY A 435 -20.39 59.13 -12.03
N LEU A 436 -20.39 60.06 -11.07
CA LEU A 436 -19.22 60.91 -10.79
C LEU A 436 -18.05 60.12 -10.20
N GLY A 437 -18.32 59.09 -9.39
CA GLY A 437 -17.31 58.15 -8.90
C GLY A 437 -16.66 57.31 -10.02
N LEU A 438 -17.45 56.90 -11.01
CA LEU A 438 -16.95 56.18 -12.19
C LEU A 438 -16.08 57.06 -13.10
N ILE A 439 -16.43 58.34 -13.27
CA ILE A 439 -15.64 59.29 -14.06
C ILE A 439 -14.32 59.60 -13.34
N GLY A 440 -14.34 59.79 -12.01
CA GLY A 440 -13.12 59.92 -11.21
C GLY A 440 -12.21 58.68 -11.27
N GLY A 441 -12.80 57.49 -11.26
CA GLY A 441 -12.09 56.21 -11.43
C GLY A 441 -11.47 56.06 -12.83
N LEU A 442 -12.17 56.51 -13.87
CA LEU A 442 -11.68 56.50 -15.26
C LEU A 442 -10.50 57.46 -15.48
N VAL A 443 -10.52 58.64 -14.84
CA VAL A 443 -9.39 59.58 -14.90
C VAL A 443 -8.16 59.02 -14.17
N TRP A 444 -8.35 58.31 -13.05
CA TRP A 444 -7.24 57.61 -12.38
C TRP A 444 -6.65 56.48 -13.24
N LEU A 445 -7.50 55.74 -13.97
CA LEU A 445 -7.11 54.66 -14.86
C LEU A 445 -6.34 55.14 -16.11
N LEU A 446 -6.63 56.35 -16.61
CA LEU A 446 -5.98 56.92 -17.79
C LEU A 446 -4.66 57.66 -17.49
N PHE A 447 -4.42 58.06 -16.24
CA PHE A 447 -3.20 58.78 -15.82
C PHE A 447 -2.30 58.03 -14.82
N ALA A 448 -2.69 56.82 -14.40
CA ALA A 448 -1.80 55.91 -13.67
C ALA A 448 -0.68 55.43 -14.60
N LYS A 449 0.56 55.86 -14.32
CA LYS A 449 1.76 55.50 -15.10
C LYS A 449 1.89 53.97 -15.23
N PRO A 450 2.21 53.45 -16.43
CA PRO A 450 2.31 52.02 -16.63
C PRO A 450 3.53 51.47 -15.90
N GLN A 451 3.29 50.64 -14.88
CA GLN A 451 4.24 49.63 -14.46
C GLN A 451 4.38 48.63 -15.60
N SER A 452 5.61 48.39 -16.04
CA SER A 452 5.97 47.45 -17.10
C SER A 452 5.42 46.05 -16.80
N SER A 453 4.27 45.72 -17.35
CA SER A 453 3.84 44.33 -17.51
C SER A 453 4.71 43.73 -18.61
N VAL A 454 5.51 42.73 -18.24
CA VAL A 454 6.21 41.84 -19.17
C VAL A 454 5.18 41.30 -20.15
N ALA A 455 5.27 41.72 -21.41
CA ALA A 455 4.46 41.15 -22.48
C ALA A 455 4.87 39.68 -22.64
N GLU A 456 3.94 38.76 -22.38
CA GLU A 456 4.03 37.41 -22.94
C GLU A 456 3.96 37.55 -24.46
N SER A 457 5.12 37.43 -25.12
CA SER A 457 5.17 37.29 -26.55
C SER A 457 4.51 35.97 -26.91
N ASN A 458 3.29 36.02 -27.45
CA ASN A 458 2.64 34.91 -28.14
C ASN A 458 3.35 34.62 -29.47
N THR A 459 4.62 34.23 -29.41
CA THR A 459 5.30 33.54 -30.51
C THR A 459 4.85 32.08 -30.47
N PRO A 460 4.30 31.54 -31.58
CA PRO A 460 3.86 30.15 -31.60
C PRO A 460 5.06 29.22 -31.36
N VAL A 461 5.06 28.53 -30.22
CA VAL A 461 6.09 27.55 -29.87
C VAL A 461 6.07 26.41 -30.90
N PRO A 462 7.19 26.11 -31.59
CA PRO A 462 7.22 25.04 -32.58
C PRO A 462 6.87 23.69 -31.97
N CYS A 463 6.14 22.85 -32.73
CA CYS A 463 5.68 21.55 -32.22
C CYS A 463 6.82 20.58 -31.92
N CYS A 464 7.85 20.56 -32.77
CA CYS A 464 8.64 19.36 -32.98
C CYS A 464 10.11 19.72 -33.21
N LEU A 465 11.02 18.85 -32.78
CA LEU A 465 12.47 19.05 -32.83
C LEU A 465 12.92 19.39 -34.26
N ASN A 466 12.41 18.66 -35.26
CA ASN A 466 12.76 18.82 -36.69
C ASN A 466 12.24 20.11 -37.36
N LYS A 467 11.42 20.91 -36.67
CA LYS A 467 10.90 22.19 -37.20
C LYS A 467 11.83 23.35 -36.96
N ILE A 468 12.83 23.20 -36.09
CA ILE A 468 13.89 24.19 -35.95
C ILE A 468 14.79 24.11 -37.18
N LYS A 469 14.74 25.17 -37.99
CA LYS A 469 15.53 25.34 -39.21
C LYS A 469 16.77 26.20 -38.93
N ALA A 470 17.67 26.25 -39.92
CA ALA A 470 18.90 27.04 -39.89
C ALA A 470 19.84 26.65 -38.73
N ILE A 471 19.98 25.35 -38.48
CA ILE A 471 21.06 24.82 -37.64
C ILE A 471 22.36 24.95 -38.44
N PRO A 472 23.40 25.61 -37.90
CA PRO A 472 24.69 25.71 -38.57
C PRO A 472 25.28 24.33 -38.88
N ASN A 473 25.93 24.19 -40.04
CA ASN A 473 26.63 22.94 -40.37
C ASN A 473 27.98 22.91 -39.65
N GLY A 474 28.30 21.79 -39.00
CA GLY A 474 29.58 21.63 -38.32
C GLY A 474 29.54 20.57 -37.24
N LYS A 475 30.67 20.40 -36.54
CA LYS A 475 30.74 19.71 -35.26
C LYS A 475 30.87 20.78 -34.18
N PHE A 476 30.03 20.72 -33.17
CA PHE A 476 29.98 21.71 -32.10
C PHE A 476 30.34 21.08 -30.77
N THR A 477 31.24 21.70 -30.05
CA THR A 477 31.67 21.26 -28.73
C THR A 477 30.79 21.89 -27.68
N TYR A 478 30.19 21.09 -26.82
CA TYR A 478 29.41 21.58 -25.69
C TYR A 478 29.90 20.99 -24.37
N THR A 479 29.66 21.70 -23.29
CA THR A 479 30.15 21.32 -21.96
C THR A 479 29.08 21.41 -20.89
N ALA A 480 29.25 20.66 -19.81
CA ALA A 480 28.45 20.70 -18.59
C ALA A 480 29.30 20.16 -17.43
N SER A 481 28.85 20.37 -16.20
CA SER A 481 29.50 19.79 -15.02
C SER A 481 29.51 18.26 -15.11
N ALA A 482 30.68 17.64 -14.93
CA ALA A 482 30.85 16.20 -14.94
C ALA A 482 30.03 15.56 -13.82
N LYS A 483 29.27 14.50 -14.14
CA LYS A 483 28.32 13.82 -13.25
C LYS A 483 27.23 14.73 -12.67
N GLY A 484 27.02 15.91 -13.27
CA GLY A 484 25.95 16.83 -12.90
C GLY A 484 24.59 16.41 -13.46
N ILE A 485 23.58 17.24 -13.26
CA ILE A 485 22.21 16.89 -13.67
C ILE A 485 22.06 16.74 -15.19
N TRP A 486 22.79 17.54 -15.96
CA TRP A 486 22.68 17.50 -17.42
C TRP A 486 23.20 16.19 -18.01
N GLU A 487 24.33 15.67 -17.51
CA GLU A 487 24.90 14.40 -17.96
C GLU A 487 23.92 13.25 -17.73
N TYR A 488 23.28 13.21 -16.54
CA TYR A 488 22.19 12.28 -16.24
C TYR A 488 21.02 12.40 -17.22
N VAL A 489 20.49 13.61 -17.42
CA VAL A 489 19.33 13.83 -18.30
C VAL A 489 19.61 13.48 -19.76
N PHE A 490 20.84 13.70 -20.20
CA PHE A 490 21.20 13.61 -21.62
C PHE A 490 21.66 12.21 -22.03
N GLN A 491 22.40 11.51 -21.15
CA GLN A 491 23.11 10.27 -21.47
C GLN A 491 22.56 9.02 -20.77
N GLU A 492 21.73 9.15 -19.74
CA GLU A 492 21.11 7.98 -19.09
C GLU A 492 20.08 7.34 -20.02
N GLU A 493 20.19 6.02 -20.21
CA GLU A 493 19.22 5.24 -20.96
C GLU A 493 17.89 5.13 -20.19
N ASP A 494 16.83 4.68 -20.87
CA ASP A 494 15.52 4.39 -20.28
C ASP A 494 14.72 5.59 -19.72
N LEU A 495 15.30 6.80 -19.61
CA LEU A 495 14.59 7.98 -19.08
C LEU A 495 13.44 8.46 -19.97
N ILE A 496 13.62 8.43 -21.30
CA ILE A 496 12.58 8.88 -22.25
C ILE A 496 11.82 7.70 -22.88
N ARG A 497 12.53 6.60 -23.12
CA ARG A 497 12.09 5.34 -23.73
C ARG A 497 13.15 4.28 -23.47
N LYS A 498 12.73 3.01 -23.38
CA LYS A 498 13.62 1.88 -23.19
C LYS A 498 14.75 1.84 -24.24
N SER A 499 16.00 1.77 -23.77
CA SER A 499 17.24 1.69 -24.55
C SER A 499 17.46 2.85 -25.52
N GLU A 500 17.00 4.06 -25.17
CA GLU A 500 17.19 5.28 -25.96
C GLU A 500 17.55 6.46 -25.05
N THR A 501 18.61 7.19 -25.39
CA THR A 501 19.03 8.41 -24.69
C THR A 501 18.40 9.67 -25.30
N LEU A 502 18.37 10.77 -24.54
CA LEU A 502 17.91 12.06 -25.07
C LEU A 502 18.84 12.59 -26.18
N GLU A 503 20.15 12.36 -26.05
CA GLU A 503 21.15 12.68 -27.06
C GLU A 503 20.82 12.02 -28.41
N GLU A 504 20.63 10.70 -28.41
CA GLU A 504 20.29 9.94 -29.62
C GLU A 504 18.97 10.39 -30.25
N ARG A 505 17.96 10.68 -29.42
CA ARG A 505 16.65 11.13 -29.90
C ARG A 505 16.73 12.49 -30.60
N ILE A 506 17.55 13.41 -30.09
CA ILE A 506 17.80 14.72 -30.69
C ILE A 506 18.66 14.58 -31.95
N GLN A 507 19.73 13.79 -31.89
CA GLN A 507 20.61 13.52 -33.03
C GLN A 507 19.85 12.91 -34.21
N THR A 508 18.91 12.00 -33.93
CA THR A 508 18.02 11.38 -34.94
C THR A 508 17.05 12.40 -35.54
N ALA A 509 16.49 13.29 -34.72
CA ALA A 509 15.56 14.33 -35.18
C ALA A 509 16.26 15.46 -35.95
N GLN A 510 17.54 15.70 -35.66
CA GLN A 510 18.37 16.75 -36.24
C GLN A 510 19.73 16.20 -36.70
N PRO A 511 19.80 15.46 -37.83
CA PRO A 511 21.03 14.81 -38.26
C PRO A 511 22.19 15.76 -38.58
N THR A 512 21.91 17.04 -38.86
CA THR A 512 22.92 18.08 -39.11
C THR A 512 23.57 18.59 -37.83
N LEU A 513 22.91 18.43 -36.67
CA LEU A 513 23.42 18.81 -35.37
C LEU A 513 24.41 17.75 -34.90
N LYS A 514 25.72 17.96 -35.08
CA LYS A 514 26.75 17.02 -34.58
C LYS A 514 27.36 17.59 -33.32
N LEU A 515 27.00 17.03 -32.17
CA LEU A 515 27.50 17.48 -30.87
C LEU A 515 28.70 16.65 -30.41
N ASN A 516 29.61 17.31 -29.70
CA ASN A 516 30.76 16.70 -29.06
C ASN A 516 30.77 17.13 -27.58
N TYR A 517 30.43 16.22 -26.69
CA TYR A 517 30.40 16.50 -25.26
C TYR A 517 31.81 16.52 -24.66
N GLN A 518 32.14 17.59 -23.94
CA GLN A 518 33.38 17.70 -23.16
C GLN A 518 33.05 18.14 -21.73
N PRO A 519 33.02 17.22 -20.75
CA PRO A 519 32.66 17.57 -19.38
C PRO A 519 33.67 18.53 -18.73
N SER A 520 33.20 19.33 -17.79
CA SER A 520 34.00 20.26 -16.97
C SER A 520 33.92 19.87 -15.50
N LYS A 521 34.92 20.25 -14.69
CA LYS A 521 34.98 19.85 -13.27
C LYS A 521 34.02 20.64 -12.37
N SER A 522 33.56 21.80 -12.83
CA SER A 522 32.56 22.61 -12.15
C SER A 522 31.76 23.47 -13.13
N ARG A 523 30.71 24.10 -12.61
CA ARG A 523 29.90 25.09 -13.31
C ARG A 523 30.75 26.27 -13.84
N GLU A 524 31.68 26.76 -13.03
CA GLU A 524 32.52 27.92 -13.36
C GLU A 524 33.50 27.58 -14.48
N GLU A 525 34.07 26.38 -14.47
CA GLU A 525 34.91 25.89 -15.55
C GLU A 525 34.11 25.76 -16.85
N ALA A 526 32.89 25.22 -16.79
CA ALA A 526 32.00 25.11 -17.95
C ALA A 526 31.70 26.49 -18.56
N ILE A 527 31.39 27.49 -17.73
CA ILE A 527 31.16 28.88 -18.15
C ILE A 527 32.42 29.50 -18.76
N SER A 528 33.57 29.32 -18.11
CA SER A 528 34.87 29.83 -18.57
C SER A 528 35.28 29.26 -19.93
N LYS A 529 35.00 27.98 -20.21
CA LYS A 529 35.23 27.37 -21.53
C LYS A 529 34.40 28.02 -22.64
N VAL A 530 33.16 28.43 -22.35
CA VAL A 530 32.34 29.15 -23.34
C VAL A 530 32.86 30.55 -23.57
N ASP A 531 33.22 31.25 -22.49
CA ASP A 531 33.74 32.63 -22.56
C ASP A 531 35.04 32.69 -23.36
N SER A 532 35.99 31.80 -23.07
CA SER A 532 37.26 31.66 -23.80
C SER A 532 37.12 31.10 -25.22
N GLY A 533 35.97 30.54 -25.59
CA GLY A 533 35.73 29.92 -26.90
C GLY A 533 36.25 28.48 -27.03
N ALA A 534 36.65 27.83 -25.93
CA ALA A 534 36.99 26.41 -25.90
C ALA A 534 35.77 25.49 -26.07
N ALA A 535 34.55 25.98 -25.79
CA ALA A 535 33.29 25.32 -26.09
C ALA A 535 32.31 26.30 -26.75
N ASP A 536 31.44 25.80 -27.63
CA ASP A 536 30.44 26.61 -28.33
C ASP A 536 29.29 27.04 -27.40
N PHE A 537 28.91 26.16 -26.47
CA PHE A 537 27.92 26.44 -25.43
C PHE A 537 28.08 25.51 -24.23
N ALA A 538 27.47 25.88 -23.10
CA ALA A 538 27.43 25.08 -21.89
C ALA A 538 25.99 24.89 -21.42
N ILE A 539 25.74 23.84 -20.65
CA ILE A 539 24.44 23.61 -20.00
C ILE A 539 24.67 23.51 -18.52
N VAL A 540 24.13 24.47 -17.78
CA VAL A 540 24.48 24.68 -16.38
C VAL A 540 23.29 25.19 -15.55
N PRO A 541 23.23 24.90 -14.24
CA PRO A 541 22.25 25.46 -13.31
C PRO A 541 22.45 26.95 -13.07
N LEU A 542 21.57 27.82 -13.56
CA LEU A 542 21.72 29.27 -13.45
C LEU A 542 21.39 29.78 -12.03
N ILE A 543 22.36 29.62 -11.13
CA ILE A 543 22.30 30.01 -9.71
C ILE A 543 23.03 31.32 -9.40
N GLU A 544 23.93 31.74 -10.28
CA GLU A 544 24.73 32.96 -10.17
C GLU A 544 24.68 33.76 -11.48
N PRO A 545 24.87 35.10 -11.43
CA PRO A 545 24.96 35.94 -12.61
C PRO A 545 26.06 35.46 -13.58
N LEU A 546 25.79 35.58 -14.88
CA LEU A 546 26.76 35.26 -15.93
C LEU A 546 27.63 36.48 -16.27
N PRO A 547 28.85 36.27 -16.78
CA PRO A 547 29.63 37.33 -17.43
C PRO A 547 28.83 38.07 -18.51
N ASN A 548 29.08 39.37 -18.66
CA ASN A 548 28.37 40.22 -19.64
C ASN A 548 28.57 39.79 -21.10
N SER A 549 29.64 39.05 -21.38
CA SER A 549 29.98 38.44 -22.68
C SER A 549 29.05 37.28 -23.06
N LEU A 550 28.30 36.73 -22.10
CA LEU A 550 27.46 35.55 -22.29
C LEU A 550 25.97 35.89 -22.22
N LYS A 551 25.17 35.02 -22.83
CA LYS A 551 23.71 35.00 -22.75
C LYS A 551 23.27 33.59 -22.37
N SER A 552 22.05 33.49 -21.85
CA SER A 552 21.46 32.20 -21.53
C SER A 552 20.00 32.11 -21.93
N GLU A 553 19.57 30.89 -22.20
CA GLU A 553 18.16 30.52 -22.37
C GLU A 553 17.80 29.40 -21.40
N ILE A 554 16.78 29.63 -20.57
CA ILE A 554 16.25 28.62 -19.66
C ILE A 554 15.50 27.57 -20.49
N ILE A 555 15.84 26.31 -20.28
CA ILE A 555 15.26 25.16 -21.00
C ILE A 555 14.38 24.29 -20.09
N ALA A 556 14.66 24.28 -18.78
CA ALA A 556 13.92 23.53 -17.77
C ALA A 556 14.29 24.06 -16.38
N TYR A 557 13.70 23.47 -15.35
CA TYR A 557 13.99 23.71 -13.95
C TYR A 557 14.24 22.37 -13.24
N ASP A 558 14.97 22.46 -12.14
CA ASP A 558 15.20 21.36 -11.21
C ASP A 558 15.32 21.94 -9.79
N GLY A 559 15.56 21.11 -8.79
CA GLY A 559 15.83 21.58 -7.45
C GLY A 559 16.18 20.47 -6.47
N LEU A 560 16.87 20.86 -5.40
CA LEU A 560 17.29 19.90 -4.38
C LEU A 560 16.19 19.65 -3.36
N VAL A 561 15.99 18.39 -3.03
CA VAL A 561 14.93 17.94 -2.13
C VAL A 561 15.54 17.14 -0.99
N PRO A 562 15.38 17.59 0.26
CA PRO A 562 15.74 16.77 1.41
C PRO A 562 14.78 15.59 1.51
N ILE A 563 15.36 14.41 1.68
CA ILE A 563 14.66 13.14 1.76
C ILE A 563 14.97 12.45 3.08
N VAL A 564 13.94 11.89 3.69
CA VAL A 564 14.06 11.01 4.86
C VAL A 564 13.43 9.66 4.53
N ALA A 565 13.65 8.66 5.36
CA ALA A 565 13.02 7.36 5.17
C ALA A 565 11.51 7.55 5.06
N PHE A 566 10.90 6.94 4.03
CA PHE A 566 9.45 6.89 4.00
C PHE A 566 9.03 6.07 5.21
N SER A 567 8.42 6.73 6.19
CA SER A 567 7.78 6.02 7.27
C SER A 567 6.34 5.85 6.87
N TYR A 568 6.01 4.60 6.68
CA TYR A 568 4.68 4.11 6.89
C TYR A 568 3.94 4.92 8.01
N SER A 569 2.87 5.69 7.69
CA SER A 569 2.11 6.58 8.60
C SER A 569 1.65 5.92 9.92
N GLN A 570 1.68 4.58 9.95
CA GLN A 570 1.52 3.67 11.11
C GLN A 570 2.70 3.61 12.09
N ARG A 571 3.88 4.14 11.75
CA ARG A 571 5.07 4.08 12.62
C ARG A 571 5.20 5.38 13.39
N ASP A 572 4.84 5.34 14.68
CA ASP A 572 4.87 6.50 15.59
C ASP A 572 6.23 7.21 15.72
N LYS A 573 7.32 6.53 15.33
CA LYS A 573 8.70 7.06 15.32
C LYS A 573 9.16 7.58 13.96
N GLY A 574 8.30 7.57 12.95
CA GLY A 574 8.62 8.02 11.60
C GLY A 574 9.00 9.50 11.51
N LEU A 575 10.12 9.80 10.84
CA LEU A 575 10.58 11.17 10.63
C LEU A 575 9.54 12.04 9.88
N PRO A 576 8.91 11.58 8.78
CA PRO A 576 7.84 12.34 8.12
C PRO A 576 6.73 12.77 9.08
N LYS A 577 6.20 11.86 9.91
CA LYS A 577 5.11 12.14 10.87
C LYS A 577 5.57 13.09 11.98
N LYS A 578 6.72 12.82 12.62
CA LYS A 578 7.25 13.65 13.73
C LYS A 578 7.61 15.07 13.30
N LEU A 579 8.17 15.21 12.10
CA LEU A 579 8.51 16.52 11.52
C LEU A 579 7.31 17.21 10.87
N LYS A 580 6.13 16.57 10.85
CA LYS A 580 4.93 17.06 10.14
C LYS A 580 5.21 17.34 8.65
N GLY A 581 6.04 16.50 8.05
CA GLY A 581 6.35 16.51 6.61
C GLY A 581 7.19 17.67 6.13
N LYS A 582 7.84 18.40 7.04
CA LYS A 582 8.55 19.62 6.72
C LYS A 582 9.83 19.79 7.52
N ILE A 583 10.74 20.59 6.97
CA ILE A 583 11.94 21.04 7.64
C ILE A 583 12.23 22.49 7.26
N THR A 584 12.74 23.27 8.21
CA THR A 584 13.15 24.65 7.95
C THR A 584 14.56 24.70 7.38
N LEU A 585 14.87 25.74 6.61
CA LEU A 585 16.24 25.92 6.09
C LEU A 585 17.28 26.02 7.22
N ASN A 586 16.93 26.66 8.33
CA ASN A 586 17.80 26.76 9.50
C ASN A 586 18.06 25.40 10.17
N GLN A 587 17.06 24.51 10.20
CA GLN A 587 17.25 23.15 10.72
C GLN A 587 18.14 22.33 9.79
N LEU A 588 17.99 22.46 8.47
CA LEU A 588 18.91 21.82 7.51
C LEU A 588 20.34 22.34 7.67
N GLU A 589 20.52 23.65 7.80
CA GLU A 589 21.82 24.26 8.08
C GLU A 589 22.44 23.67 9.35
N GLN A 590 21.70 23.66 10.46
CA GLN A 590 22.19 23.14 11.75
C GLN A 590 22.49 21.63 11.72
N LEU A 591 21.71 20.83 10.98
CA LEU A 591 22.00 19.39 10.79
C LEU A 591 23.31 19.20 10.01
N TYR A 592 23.43 19.82 8.83
CA TYR A 592 24.61 19.64 7.97
C TYR A 592 25.86 20.37 8.47
N SER A 593 25.72 21.32 9.41
CA SER A 593 26.85 21.91 10.15
C SER A 593 27.25 21.12 11.39
N GLY A 594 26.53 20.05 11.76
CA GLY A 594 26.79 19.22 12.95
C GLY A 594 26.35 19.84 14.28
N ASN A 595 25.56 20.92 14.26
CA ASN A 595 25.02 21.57 15.46
C ASN A 595 23.85 20.79 16.06
N ILE A 596 23.18 19.94 15.28
CA ILE A 596 22.15 19.02 15.73
C ILE A 596 22.62 17.60 15.44
N ASN A 597 22.64 16.75 16.46
CA ASN A 597 23.07 15.35 16.35
C ASN A 597 21.94 14.38 16.72
N TYR A 598 20.84 14.87 17.28
CA TYR A 598 19.64 14.10 17.60
C TYR A 598 18.38 14.76 17.03
N TRP A 599 17.43 13.95 16.58
CA TRP A 599 16.23 14.45 15.94
C TRP A 599 15.25 15.15 16.89
N ASP A 600 15.24 14.81 18.18
CA ASP A 600 14.36 15.41 19.19
C ASP A 600 14.71 16.89 19.49
N GLU A 601 15.94 17.31 19.22
CA GLU A 601 16.35 18.72 19.24
C GLU A 601 15.50 19.59 18.29
N ILE A 602 14.92 18.99 17.24
CA ILE A 602 14.03 19.64 16.27
C ILE A 602 12.62 19.07 16.26
N LYS A 603 12.17 18.55 17.41
CA LYS A 603 10.84 17.96 17.62
C LYS A 603 10.61 16.67 16.81
N GLY A 604 11.69 16.02 16.41
CA GLY A 604 11.72 14.67 15.85
C GLY A 604 11.70 13.58 16.94
N PRO A 605 11.89 12.31 16.56
CA PRO A 605 12.05 11.19 17.51
C PRO A 605 13.40 11.26 18.24
N THR A 606 13.49 10.68 19.44
CA THR A 606 14.75 10.57 20.21
C THR A 606 15.65 9.49 19.62
N VAL A 607 16.27 9.80 18.48
CA VAL A 607 17.24 8.95 17.76
C VAL A 607 18.37 9.81 17.18
N PRO A 608 19.60 9.27 17.04
CA PRO A 608 20.71 9.96 16.42
C PRO A 608 20.46 10.30 14.95
N VAL A 609 21.13 11.34 14.45
CA VAL A 609 21.09 11.79 13.04
C VAL A 609 22.20 11.11 12.24
N GLU A 610 21.87 10.57 11.07
CA GLU A 610 22.83 10.14 10.05
C GLU A 610 22.65 11.01 8.79
N LEU A 611 23.75 11.57 8.28
CA LEU A 611 23.72 12.56 7.19
C LEU A 611 24.30 11.98 5.91
N TYR A 612 23.58 12.17 4.81
CA TYR A 612 24.00 11.77 3.48
C TYR A 612 23.99 12.94 2.50
N ALA A 613 24.85 12.88 1.50
CA ALA A 613 24.88 13.81 0.39
C ALA A 613 25.22 13.07 -0.92
N PRO A 614 24.74 13.57 -2.08
CA PRO A 614 24.99 12.93 -3.36
C PRO A 614 26.45 13.12 -3.76
N GLN A 615 26.98 12.19 -4.57
CA GLN A 615 28.32 12.33 -5.16
C GLN A 615 28.39 13.46 -6.21
N ASP A 616 27.24 13.86 -6.75
CA ASP A 616 27.10 15.01 -7.64
C ASP A 616 27.65 16.28 -6.97
N LYS A 617 28.75 16.79 -7.53
CA LYS A 617 29.44 17.97 -7.01
C LYS A 617 28.61 19.24 -7.22
N GLU A 618 27.92 19.34 -8.35
CA GLU A 618 27.07 20.49 -8.70
C GLU A 618 25.90 20.59 -7.72
N ALA A 619 25.24 19.46 -7.40
CA ALA A 619 24.20 19.42 -6.39
C ALA A 619 24.72 19.85 -4.99
N ARG A 620 25.93 19.44 -4.61
CA ARG A 620 26.54 19.85 -3.34
C ARG A 620 26.87 21.34 -3.31
N GLU A 621 27.42 21.90 -4.39
CA GLU A 621 27.70 23.33 -4.51
C GLU A 621 26.42 24.19 -4.40
N ILE A 622 25.33 23.75 -5.04
CA ILE A 622 24.02 24.39 -4.92
C ILE A 622 23.48 24.32 -3.48
N PHE A 623 23.63 23.16 -2.83
CA PHE A 623 23.21 23.01 -1.43
C PHE A 623 23.99 23.94 -0.50
N THR A 624 25.32 23.94 -0.60
CA THR A 624 26.21 24.77 0.22
C THR A 624 25.93 26.26 0.04
N SER A 625 25.81 26.73 -1.20
CA SER A 625 25.54 28.15 -1.49
C SER A 625 24.19 28.63 -0.94
N ARG A 626 23.17 27.77 -0.90
CA ARG A 626 21.81 28.14 -0.50
C ARG A 626 21.45 27.87 0.96
N ILE A 627 22.10 26.89 1.59
CA ILE A 627 21.78 26.46 2.96
C ILE A 627 22.84 26.95 3.94
N LEU A 628 24.13 26.88 3.58
CA LEU A 628 25.23 27.17 4.51
C LEU A 628 25.79 28.60 4.39
N ASN A 629 25.15 29.44 3.57
CA ASN A 629 25.38 30.89 3.47
C ASN A 629 26.86 31.32 3.42
N ASN A 630 27.73 30.56 2.71
CA ASN A 630 29.16 30.85 2.61
C ASN A 630 29.89 30.97 3.97
N GLN A 631 29.36 30.40 5.06
CA GLN A 631 30.22 30.16 6.23
C GLN A 631 31.44 29.36 5.75
N GLN A 632 32.64 29.74 6.20
CA GLN A 632 33.92 29.14 5.81
C GLN A 632 34.08 27.67 6.28
N THR A 633 33.01 26.88 6.27
CA THR A 633 33.14 25.45 6.00
C THR A 633 33.47 25.35 4.51
N HIS A 634 34.76 25.30 4.19
CA HIS A 634 35.18 24.97 2.84
C HIS A 634 34.69 23.56 2.51
N TRP A 635 33.64 23.44 1.68
CA TRP A 635 33.31 22.20 0.97
C TRP A 635 34.32 21.97 -0.17
N GLY A 636 35.60 22.22 0.10
CA GLY A 636 36.72 21.84 -0.76
C GLY A 636 37.04 20.37 -0.56
N ASP A 637 37.92 19.83 -1.42
CA ASP A 637 38.24 18.40 -1.52
C ASP A 637 38.72 17.74 -0.20
N ASN A 638 38.96 18.51 0.86
CA ASN A 638 39.24 18.06 2.22
C ASN A 638 38.35 18.79 3.24
N LEU A 639 37.16 18.26 3.54
CA LEU A 639 36.50 18.20 4.86
C LEU A 639 35.00 17.92 4.69
N MET A 640 34.68 16.63 4.56
CA MET A 640 33.52 16.12 5.26
C MET A 640 33.69 16.50 6.73
N ASN A 641 32.74 17.20 7.34
CA ASN A 641 32.47 16.91 8.75
C ASN A 641 32.35 15.38 8.81
N SER A 642 33.16 14.69 9.63
CA SER A 642 33.40 13.23 9.54
C SER A 642 32.15 12.35 9.64
N GLN A 643 30.97 12.98 9.79
CA GLN A 643 29.64 12.42 9.94
C GLN A 643 28.82 12.39 8.62
N VAL A 644 29.11 13.22 7.59
CA VAL A 644 28.34 13.20 6.33
C VAL A 644 28.93 12.16 5.37
N ARG A 645 28.10 11.23 4.88
CA ARG A 645 28.54 10.18 3.94
C ARG A 645 28.13 10.52 2.51
N LEU A 646 29.09 10.52 1.60
CA LEU A 646 28.84 10.67 0.16
C LEU A 646 28.43 9.33 -0.45
N LEU A 647 27.23 9.28 -1.01
CA LEU A 647 26.68 8.10 -1.67
C LEU A 647 26.06 8.48 -3.01
N SER A 648 26.06 7.54 -3.97
CA SER A 648 25.18 7.68 -5.13
C SER A 648 23.71 7.51 -4.72
N GLU A 649 22.78 7.91 -5.58
CA GLU A 649 21.39 8.14 -5.22
C GLU A 649 20.68 6.90 -4.70
N ILE A 650 20.83 5.76 -5.37
CA ILE A 650 20.21 4.49 -4.94
C ILE A 650 20.80 4.02 -3.59
N PRO A 651 22.13 3.91 -3.41
CA PRO A 651 22.73 3.62 -2.11
C PRO A 651 22.33 4.61 -1.01
N MET A 652 22.23 5.91 -1.31
CA MET A 652 21.80 6.93 -0.36
C MET A 652 20.36 6.66 0.11
N MET A 653 19.42 6.45 -0.81
CA MET A 653 18.03 6.13 -0.45
C MET A 653 17.95 4.84 0.38
N ARG A 654 18.69 3.80 -0.01
CA ARG A 654 18.78 2.55 0.78
C ARG A 654 19.36 2.77 2.17
N ALA A 655 20.39 3.60 2.29
CA ALA A 655 21.01 3.90 3.59
C ALA A 655 20.05 4.66 4.50
N VAL A 656 19.36 5.68 3.95
CA VAL A 656 18.32 6.43 4.66
C VAL A 656 17.22 5.51 5.19
N ILE A 657 16.77 4.54 4.39
CA ILE A 657 15.77 3.53 4.81
C ILE A 657 16.34 2.62 5.90
N LYS A 658 17.54 2.07 5.68
CA LYS A 658 18.20 1.15 6.61
C LYS A 658 18.44 1.75 7.99
N ASP A 659 18.77 3.04 8.04
CA ASP A 659 18.95 3.75 9.31
C ASP A 659 17.68 3.71 10.16
N PHE A 660 16.54 3.92 9.50
CA PHE A 660 15.23 3.86 10.13
C PHE A 660 14.79 2.43 10.50
N GLU A 661 15.07 1.43 9.67
CA GLU A 661 14.61 0.04 9.88
C GLU A 661 15.47 -0.74 10.87
N ASP A 662 16.80 -0.66 10.75
CA ASP A 662 17.71 -1.59 11.42
C ASP A 662 18.52 -0.93 12.55
N ARG A 663 18.79 0.37 12.45
CA ARG A 663 19.86 1.01 13.26
C ARG A 663 19.37 1.90 14.39
N GLN A 664 18.05 2.07 14.53
CA GLN A 664 17.46 3.03 15.49
C GLN A 664 18.07 4.44 15.34
N THR A 665 18.44 4.83 14.13
CA THR A 665 18.92 6.18 13.78
C THR A 665 17.96 6.80 12.75
N GLY A 666 18.03 8.11 12.56
CA GLY A 666 17.26 8.80 11.55
C GLY A 666 18.16 9.33 10.44
N GLY A 667 18.13 8.68 9.28
CA GLY A 667 18.85 9.12 8.10
C GLY A 667 18.16 10.29 7.39
N ILE A 668 18.93 11.29 6.97
CA ILE A 668 18.50 12.34 6.03
C ILE A 668 19.54 12.49 4.91
N GLY A 669 19.04 12.57 3.67
CA GLY A 669 19.83 12.91 2.49
C GLY A 669 19.19 14.06 1.72
N PHE A 670 19.83 14.48 0.63
CA PHE A 670 19.20 15.35 -0.36
C PHE A 670 19.60 14.92 -1.78
N SER A 671 18.74 15.14 -2.76
CA SER A 671 19.06 14.92 -4.17
C SER A 671 18.23 15.82 -5.07
N SER A 672 18.54 15.82 -6.37
CA SER A 672 17.74 16.48 -7.40
C SER A 672 16.33 15.88 -7.48
N ILE A 673 15.30 16.72 -7.68
CA ILE A 673 13.91 16.27 -7.76
C ILE A 673 13.72 15.31 -8.94
N SER A 674 14.44 15.48 -10.05
CA SER A 674 14.33 14.60 -11.22
C SER A 674 14.75 13.16 -10.94
N LYS A 675 15.65 12.97 -9.97
CA LYS A 675 16.12 11.65 -9.52
C LYS A 675 15.25 11.06 -8.40
N ILE A 676 14.36 11.86 -7.81
CA ILE A 676 13.50 11.47 -6.67
C ILE A 676 12.04 11.23 -7.08
N VAL A 677 11.54 11.93 -8.10
CA VAL A 677 10.17 11.72 -8.60
C VAL A 677 10.00 10.25 -9.02
N GLY A 678 8.88 9.65 -8.61
CA GLY A 678 8.61 8.22 -8.85
C GLY A 678 9.32 7.25 -7.89
N GLN A 679 10.27 7.71 -7.07
CA GLN A 679 10.80 6.94 -5.96
C GLN A 679 9.84 7.00 -4.79
N CYS A 680 9.45 5.84 -4.25
CA CYS A 680 8.47 5.77 -3.16
C CYS A 680 9.06 5.33 -1.82
N SER A 681 10.33 4.91 -1.82
CA SER A 681 11.02 4.39 -0.64
C SER A 681 11.52 5.50 0.30
N VAL A 682 11.43 6.76 -0.13
CA VAL A 682 11.82 7.94 0.65
C VAL A 682 10.73 9.01 0.58
N TYR A 683 10.62 9.81 1.63
CA TYR A 683 9.69 10.93 1.71
C TYR A 683 10.40 12.27 1.48
N PRO A 684 9.97 13.09 0.51
CA PRO A 684 10.51 14.42 0.31
C PRO A 684 9.88 15.44 1.27
N LEU A 685 10.73 16.10 2.06
CA LEU A 685 10.30 17.08 3.05
C LEU A 685 9.98 18.44 2.40
N ALA A 686 8.86 19.03 2.81
CA ALA A 686 8.55 20.41 2.46
C ALA A 686 9.55 21.37 3.12
N LEU A 687 9.99 22.38 2.38
CA LEU A 687 10.95 23.37 2.88
C LEU A 687 10.23 24.60 3.42
N GLN A 688 10.62 25.03 4.61
CA GLN A 688 10.06 26.22 5.25
C GLN A 688 11.12 27.32 5.42
N LYS A 689 10.88 28.48 4.79
CA LYS A 689 11.62 29.73 5.07
C LYS A 689 11.04 30.41 6.32
N LYS A 690 11.89 31.15 7.05
CA LYS A 690 11.47 31.89 8.26
C LYS A 690 10.29 32.82 7.95
N GLY A 691 9.21 32.70 8.74
CA GLY A 691 8.00 33.52 8.58
C GLY A 691 7.18 33.24 7.31
N LYS A 692 7.46 32.15 6.58
CA LYS A 692 6.69 31.73 5.40
C LYS A 692 6.08 30.35 5.62
N SER A 693 5.03 30.04 4.86
CA SER A 693 4.43 28.71 4.84
C SER A 693 5.42 27.68 4.26
N PRO A 694 5.39 26.42 4.72
CA PRO A 694 6.16 25.34 4.11
C PRO A 694 5.76 25.15 2.65
N VAL A 695 6.75 24.87 1.81
CA VAL A 695 6.59 24.68 0.37
C VAL A 695 6.95 23.23 0.04
N GLN A 696 5.94 22.44 -0.32
CA GLN A 696 6.10 21.03 -0.67
C GLN A 696 6.49 20.90 -2.16
N PRO A 697 7.60 20.21 -2.50
CA PRO A 697 8.03 20.04 -3.89
C PRO A 697 7.09 19.20 -4.75
N LEU A 698 6.32 18.26 -4.16
CA LEU A 698 5.43 17.36 -4.89
C LEU A 698 3.94 17.65 -4.64
N ILE A 699 3.15 17.59 -5.70
CA ILE A 699 1.68 17.69 -5.63
C ILE A 699 1.05 16.45 -6.24
N MET A 700 -0.14 16.12 -5.75
CA MET A 700 -0.98 15.05 -6.29
C MET A 700 -1.74 15.55 -7.54
N ASP A 701 -2.37 14.63 -8.27
CA ASP A 701 -3.25 14.93 -9.42
C ASP A 701 -4.36 15.94 -9.12
N ASN A 702 -4.81 16.01 -7.86
CA ASN A 702 -5.82 16.98 -7.40
C ASN A 702 -5.24 18.36 -7.05
N GLY A 703 -3.94 18.60 -7.29
CA GLY A 703 -3.24 19.84 -6.98
C GLY A 703 -2.91 20.06 -5.50
N LYS A 704 -3.30 19.15 -4.60
CA LYS A 704 -2.93 19.23 -3.17
C LYS A 704 -1.48 18.78 -2.97
N PRO A 705 -0.72 19.43 -2.08
CA PRO A 705 0.59 18.94 -1.62
C PRO A 705 0.53 17.51 -1.09
N ILE A 706 1.57 16.70 -1.35
CA ILE A 706 1.72 15.44 -0.62
C ILE A 706 1.92 15.72 0.88
N ASN A 707 1.54 14.75 1.71
CA ASN A 707 1.64 14.83 3.16
C ASN A 707 2.24 13.52 3.70
N PRO A 708 2.77 13.51 4.95
CA PRO A 708 3.41 12.33 5.56
C PRO A 708 2.54 11.10 5.74
N SER A 709 1.24 11.25 5.52
CA SER A 709 0.28 10.18 5.60
C SER A 709 -0.17 9.70 4.22
N LEU A 710 0.55 10.08 3.17
CA LEU A 710 0.37 9.57 1.81
C LEU A 710 1.54 8.66 1.40
N ASP A 711 1.22 7.54 0.75
CA ASP A 711 2.11 6.43 0.45
C ASP A 711 2.30 6.52 -1.02
N LEU A 712 3.48 7.03 -1.28
CA LEU A 712 3.94 7.32 -2.60
C LEU A 712 4.14 6.01 -3.36
N CYS A 713 4.27 4.85 -2.68
CA CYS A 713 4.30 3.56 -3.34
C CYS A 713 2.90 3.21 -3.83
N ASP A 714 1.87 3.52 -3.05
CA ASP A 714 0.48 3.32 -3.44
C ASP A 714 -0.01 4.24 -4.55
N ARG A 715 0.66 5.38 -4.68
CA ARG A 715 0.30 6.48 -5.57
C ARG A 715 1.35 6.74 -6.64
N LYS A 716 2.18 5.75 -6.99
CA LYS A 716 3.17 5.90 -8.07
C LYS A 716 2.49 6.37 -9.36
N GLY A 717 2.96 7.49 -9.88
CA GLY A 717 2.40 8.13 -11.07
C GLY A 717 1.22 9.07 -10.82
N SER A 718 0.73 9.21 -9.59
CA SER A 718 -0.33 10.16 -9.18
C SER A 718 0.20 11.40 -8.45
N TYR A 719 1.53 11.58 -8.46
CA TYR A 719 2.20 12.77 -7.94
C TYR A 719 3.30 13.21 -8.88
N TYR A 720 3.52 14.52 -8.95
CA TYR A 720 4.49 15.15 -9.84
C TYR A 720 5.05 16.44 -9.20
N PRO A 721 6.20 16.95 -9.70
CA PRO A 721 6.73 18.22 -9.23
C PRO A 721 5.72 19.36 -9.38
N ASN A 722 5.64 20.23 -8.37
CA ASN A 722 4.83 21.43 -8.48
C ASN A 722 5.51 22.46 -9.40
N ILE A 723 5.20 22.39 -10.69
CA ILE A 723 5.86 23.16 -11.77
C ILE A 723 5.98 24.65 -11.43
N GLU A 724 4.89 25.24 -10.96
CA GLU A 724 4.81 26.68 -10.64
C GLU A 724 5.81 27.08 -9.53
N LEU A 725 6.01 26.23 -8.53
CA LEU A 725 6.92 26.54 -7.43
C LEU A 725 8.40 26.55 -7.86
N PHE A 726 8.77 25.67 -8.78
CA PHE A 726 10.14 25.61 -9.31
C PHE A 726 10.38 26.74 -10.31
N LYS A 727 9.42 26.97 -11.23
CA LYS A 727 9.49 28.04 -12.24
C LYS A 727 9.62 29.43 -11.63
N THR A 728 8.85 29.72 -10.58
CA THR A 728 8.86 31.02 -9.90
C THR A 728 9.95 31.16 -8.82
N GLY A 729 10.72 30.09 -8.55
CA GLY A 729 11.70 30.06 -7.46
C GLY A 729 11.08 30.16 -6.06
N LYS A 730 9.76 29.91 -5.93
CA LYS A 730 9.08 29.84 -4.63
C LYS A 730 9.57 28.66 -3.81
N TYR A 731 9.89 27.53 -4.44
CA TYR A 731 10.59 26.44 -3.78
C TYR A 731 12.05 26.84 -3.49
N PRO A 732 12.50 26.85 -2.22
CA PRO A 732 13.79 27.46 -1.83
C PRO A 732 15.03 26.95 -2.55
N LEU A 733 15.04 25.66 -2.93
CA LEU A 733 16.18 25.00 -3.55
C LEU A 733 15.96 24.75 -5.05
N ALA A 734 14.98 25.40 -5.68
CA ALA A 734 14.77 25.33 -7.13
C ALA A 734 15.76 26.20 -7.90
N TYR A 735 16.27 25.69 -9.01
CA TYR A 735 17.15 26.42 -9.93
C TYR A 735 16.76 26.18 -11.39
N PRO A 736 16.87 27.20 -12.25
CA PRO A 736 16.74 27.03 -13.69
C PRO A 736 17.96 26.31 -14.27
N ILE A 737 17.73 25.44 -15.24
CA ILE A 737 18.77 24.86 -16.10
C ILE A 737 18.75 25.64 -17.40
N ALA A 738 19.91 26.13 -17.81
CA ALA A 738 20.02 27.00 -18.98
C ALA A 738 21.13 26.57 -19.93
N VAL A 739 20.89 26.80 -21.21
CA VAL A 739 21.93 26.79 -22.24
C VAL A 739 22.62 28.15 -22.21
N VAL A 740 23.92 28.18 -21.96
CA VAL A 740 24.77 29.37 -21.89
C VAL A 740 25.65 29.42 -23.13
N TYR A 741 25.65 30.55 -23.82
CA TYR A 741 26.37 30.74 -25.08
C TYR A 741 26.84 32.20 -25.23
N PRO A 742 27.82 32.48 -26.10
CA PRO A 742 28.34 33.83 -26.30
C PRO A 742 27.27 34.81 -26.81
N ARG A 743 27.35 36.09 -26.42
CA ARG A 743 26.60 37.19 -27.06
C ARG A 743 27.20 37.63 -28.40
N ASP A 744 28.42 37.19 -28.66
CA ASP A 744 29.17 37.51 -29.87
C ASP A 744 28.45 36.93 -31.10
N ASN A 745 27.94 37.81 -31.96
CA ASN A 745 27.22 37.43 -33.18
C ASN A 745 28.16 36.93 -34.29
N ASP A 746 29.48 37.09 -34.14
CA ASP A 746 30.46 36.53 -35.07
C ASP A 746 30.72 35.04 -34.80
N ARG A 747 30.28 34.54 -33.64
CA ARG A 747 30.32 33.11 -33.29
C ARG A 747 29.08 32.37 -33.77
N SER A 748 29.21 31.04 -33.87
CA SER A 748 28.11 30.16 -34.28
C SER A 748 26.88 30.34 -33.36
N PRO A 749 25.66 30.51 -33.90
CA PRO A 749 24.43 30.63 -33.11
C PRO A 749 23.96 29.26 -32.57
N ILE A 750 24.83 28.25 -32.55
CA ILE A 750 24.45 26.87 -32.23
C ILE A 750 23.86 26.73 -30.83
N GLY A 751 24.37 27.45 -29.83
CA GLY A 751 23.82 27.42 -28.46
C GLY A 751 22.36 27.91 -28.42
N GLU A 752 22.07 29.02 -29.10
CA GLU A 752 20.71 29.54 -29.25
C GLU A 752 19.80 28.53 -29.99
N LYS A 753 20.30 27.93 -31.08
CA LYS A 753 19.55 26.94 -31.84
C LYS A 753 19.28 25.68 -31.03
N PHE A 754 20.24 25.23 -30.23
CA PHE A 754 20.09 24.09 -29.34
C PHE A 754 19.05 24.37 -28.24
N ALA A 755 19.07 25.57 -27.65
CA ALA A 755 18.02 26.00 -26.73
C ALA A 755 16.64 26.01 -27.39
N GLN A 756 16.52 26.51 -28.63
CA GLN A 756 15.28 26.50 -29.40
C GLN A 756 14.76 25.08 -29.66
N ILE A 757 15.63 24.10 -29.92
CA ILE A 757 15.26 22.68 -30.06
C ILE A 757 14.64 22.15 -28.77
N LEU A 758 15.29 22.38 -27.64
CA LEU A 758 14.83 21.92 -26.33
C LEU A 758 13.54 22.62 -25.87
N LYS A 759 13.30 23.85 -26.32
CA LYS A 759 12.09 24.64 -26.01
C LYS A 759 10.91 24.37 -26.94
N THR A 760 11.04 23.48 -27.92
CA THR A 760 9.88 22.98 -28.68
C THR A 760 8.96 22.16 -27.78
N ARG A 761 7.68 21.99 -28.15
CA ARG A 761 6.75 21.14 -27.37
C ARG A 761 7.26 19.71 -27.22
N GLU A 762 7.83 19.16 -28.29
CA GLU A 762 8.47 17.85 -28.25
C GLU A 762 9.69 17.82 -27.32
N GLY A 763 10.53 18.85 -27.35
CA GLY A 763 11.68 19.01 -26.46
C GLY A 763 11.28 19.11 -25.00
N GLN A 764 10.30 19.95 -24.67
CA GLN A 764 9.75 20.09 -23.31
C GLN A 764 9.15 18.75 -22.84
N ARG A 765 8.36 18.07 -23.67
CA ARG A 765 7.83 16.75 -23.31
C ARG A 765 8.93 15.72 -23.04
N LEU A 766 10.03 15.73 -23.81
CA LEU A 766 11.16 14.83 -23.60
C LEU A 766 11.92 15.17 -22.30
N LEU A 767 12.16 16.45 -22.02
CA LEU A 767 12.77 16.89 -20.76
C LEU A 767 11.88 16.56 -19.55
N GLY A 768 10.56 16.67 -19.68
CA GLY A 768 9.64 16.32 -18.58
C GLY A 768 9.68 14.82 -18.24
N LYS A 769 9.93 13.96 -19.23
CA LYS A 769 10.09 12.51 -19.00
C LYS A 769 11.35 12.16 -18.21
N THR A 770 12.40 12.98 -18.29
CA THR A 770 13.63 12.76 -17.51
C THR A 770 13.50 13.21 -16.04
N GLY A 771 12.30 13.65 -15.63
CA GLY A 771 12.01 14.14 -14.29
C GLY A 771 12.31 15.61 -14.08
N LEU A 772 12.86 16.31 -15.08
CA LEU A 772 13.00 17.76 -15.02
C LEU A 772 11.63 18.46 -15.01
N VAL A 773 11.60 19.64 -14.41
CA VAL A 773 10.41 20.47 -14.35
C VAL A 773 10.38 21.41 -15.55
N THR A 774 9.42 21.22 -16.45
CA THR A 774 9.32 21.96 -17.72
C THR A 774 8.41 23.17 -17.62
N GLY A 775 8.57 24.11 -18.57
CA GLY A 775 7.81 25.37 -18.56
C GLY A 775 6.41 25.31 -19.16
N GLU A 776 6.04 24.18 -19.77
CA GLU A 776 4.75 23.89 -20.43
C GLU A 776 3.85 22.99 -19.59
#